data_AF-A0A2Y9G4I7-F1
#
_entry.id   AF-A0A2Y9G4I7-F1
#
_cell.length_a   1.000
_cell.length_b   1.000
_cell.length_c   1.000
_cell.angle_alpha   90.00
_cell.angle_beta   90.00
_cell.angle_gamma   90.00
#
_symmetry.space_group_name_H-M   'P 1'
#
loop_
_entity.id
_entity.type
_entity.pdbx_description
1 polymer ?
#
loop_
_entity_poly.entity_id
_entity_poly.type
_entity_poly.pdbx_seq_one_letter_code
_entity_poly.pdbx_strand_id
1 'polypeptide(L)'
;MPARAPPRRLRPPPPLPLLLLLALGGRRLHAEPGDGAQIWARFAQPPAPEAAGLLHDTFPDGFLWAVGSAAYQTEGGWRQHGKGASIWDTFTHHPPAPPGDSPVAGLPSGAGARSPSPPATGDVASDGYNNVFRDTEGLRELGVTHYRFSISWARVLPNGSAGAPNREGLRYYRRLLERLRELGVQPVVTLYHWDLPQRLQDAYGGWANRALADHFRDYAELCFRHFGGQVKYWITIDNPYVVAWHGYATGRLAPGVRGSPRLGYLVAHNLLLAHAKIWHLYNTSFRPTQGGQVSIALSSHWINPRRMTDHSIKECQKSLDFVLGWFAKPIFIDGDYPESMKNNLSSLLPDFTESEKKFIKGTADFFALSFGPTLSFQLLDPHMKFRQLESPSLRQLLSWIDLEYNHPQIFIVENGWFVSGTTKRDDAKYMYYLKKFIMETLKAIRMDGVDVIGYTAWSLMDGFEWHRGYSIRRGLFYVDFLSQEKKLLPKSSALFYQKLIEKNGFPPLPENQPLEGTFPCDFAWGIVDNYIQVDTTLSQFTDPNVYLWDVHHSKRLIKVDGVVTKKRKSYCVDFAAIRPQIALLQEMHVSHFHFSLDWALILPLGNQSQVNHTVLHYYRCVVSELVRANITPVVALWRPAAPHHGLPPPLAKHGAWENPRTALAFAEYARLCFQDLGRHVKFWITMGEPYTRNMTYSAGHNLLKAHALAWRVYDEKFRRSQKGKISIALQADWIEPACPFSPKDKEVAERVLEFDIGWLAEPIFGSGDYPRVMRDWLNQRNNFLLPYFTEEEKKLIRGSFDFLALSHYTTILVDWEKEDPVKYNDYLEVQEMTDITWLNSPGQVAVVPWGLRKVLNWLKLKYGDLPMYIISNGIDDDPLAAQDRLRVYYMQNYVNEALKAYILDGINLCGYFAYSFNDRTAPKFGLYHYAANQFEPKPSMKHYRKIIENNGFPSPETLGRFCPEEFTLCTECSFFHTRKSLLAFIAFLLFAFIISLSLIFYYSKKGRRSYK
;
A
#
# COMPACT_ATOMS: atom_id res chain seq x y z
N MET A 1 -45.44 -38.64 -9.12
CA MET A 1 -44.67 -39.25 -10.22
C MET A 1 -43.86 -38.16 -10.89
N PRO A 2 -42.51 -38.21 -10.88
CA PRO A 2 -41.70 -37.06 -11.26
C PRO A 2 -41.49 -36.99 -12.77
N ALA A 3 -41.61 -35.77 -13.29
CA ALA A 3 -41.43 -35.41 -14.70
C ALA A 3 -39.94 -35.33 -15.09
N ARG A 4 -39.65 -35.77 -16.31
CA ARG A 4 -38.32 -35.82 -16.95
C ARG A 4 -37.72 -34.42 -17.16
N ALA A 5 -36.45 -34.27 -16.81
CA ALA A 5 -35.61 -33.10 -17.11
C ALA A 5 -35.19 -33.04 -18.60
N PRO A 6 -34.92 -31.85 -19.17
CA PRO A 6 -34.51 -31.68 -20.57
C PRO A 6 -33.00 -31.95 -20.76
N PRO A 7 -32.53 -32.19 -22.01
CA PRO A 7 -31.18 -32.68 -22.28
C PRO A 7 -30.12 -31.57 -22.17
N ARG A 8 -28.94 -31.94 -21.63
CA ARG A 8 -27.73 -31.11 -21.61
C ARG A 8 -27.24 -30.84 -23.03
N ARG A 9 -27.07 -29.56 -23.40
CA ARG A 9 -26.33 -29.15 -24.60
C ARG A 9 -24.85 -29.49 -24.42
N LEU A 10 -24.32 -30.31 -25.32
CA LEU A 10 -22.88 -30.54 -25.50
C LEU A 10 -22.23 -29.23 -26.01
N ARG A 11 -21.20 -28.76 -25.31
CA ARG A 11 -20.30 -27.70 -25.81
C ARG A 11 -19.49 -28.23 -27.00
N PRO A 12 -19.20 -27.42 -28.04
CA PRO A 12 -18.35 -27.85 -29.15
C PRO A 12 -16.91 -28.05 -28.67
N PRO A 13 -16.11 -28.92 -29.33
CA PRO A 13 -14.72 -29.10 -28.97
C PRO A 13 -13.92 -27.83 -29.32
N PRO A 14 -12.84 -27.52 -28.59
CA PRO A 14 -11.99 -26.38 -28.89
C PRO A 14 -11.31 -26.57 -30.26
N PRO A 15 -10.91 -25.47 -30.93
CA PRO A 15 -10.26 -25.55 -32.24
C PRO A 15 -8.91 -26.28 -32.16
N LEU A 16 -8.54 -26.93 -33.27
CA LEU A 16 -7.39 -27.83 -33.42
C LEU A 16 -5.97 -27.29 -33.08
N PRO A 17 -5.67 -25.97 -32.91
CA PRO A 17 -4.31 -25.58 -32.50
C PRO A 17 -3.99 -25.94 -31.03
N LEU A 18 -5.01 -26.27 -30.21
CA LEU A 18 -4.81 -26.62 -28.80
C LEU A 18 -4.39 -28.09 -28.59
N LEU A 19 -4.64 -28.97 -29.57
CA LEU A 19 -4.32 -30.40 -29.49
C LEU A 19 -2.85 -30.72 -29.82
N LEU A 20 -2.18 -29.86 -30.61
CA LEU A 20 -0.75 -30.02 -30.88
C LEU A 20 0.16 -29.53 -29.74
N LEU A 21 -0.33 -28.66 -28.85
CA LEU A 21 0.38 -28.28 -27.61
C LEU A 21 0.23 -29.34 -26.51
N LEU A 22 -0.87 -30.10 -26.50
CA LEU A 22 -1.09 -31.21 -25.56
C LEU A 22 -0.29 -32.47 -25.92
N ALA A 23 0.12 -32.66 -27.18
CA ALA A 23 0.93 -33.80 -27.62
C ALA A 23 2.45 -33.62 -27.41
N LEU A 24 2.91 -32.40 -27.08
CA LEU A 24 4.31 -32.10 -26.74
C LEU A 24 4.55 -31.91 -25.22
N GLY A 25 3.50 -31.96 -24.39
CA GLY A 25 3.56 -31.75 -22.93
C GLY A 25 3.69 -33.02 -22.08
N GLY A 26 4.33 -34.07 -22.60
CA GLY A 26 4.37 -35.42 -22.01
C GLY A 26 5.69 -35.83 -21.35
N ARG A 27 6.57 -34.91 -21.00
CA ARG A 27 7.72 -35.18 -20.11
C ARG A 27 7.68 -34.15 -18.98
N ARG A 28 7.41 -34.60 -17.75
CA ARG A 28 7.82 -33.84 -16.57
C ARG A 28 9.33 -33.68 -16.68
N LEU A 29 9.80 -32.50 -17.09
CA LEU A 29 11.21 -32.15 -17.00
C LEU A 29 11.59 -32.27 -15.52
N HIS A 30 12.54 -33.16 -15.20
CA HIS A 30 13.16 -33.16 -13.89
C HIS A 30 13.85 -31.81 -13.73
N ALA A 31 13.41 -31.03 -12.75
CA ALA A 31 14.09 -29.80 -12.38
C ALA A 31 15.41 -30.14 -11.65
N GLU A 32 16.50 -29.46 -11.94
CA GLU A 32 17.85 -29.78 -11.45
C GLU A 32 18.47 -28.57 -10.72
N PRO A 33 19.48 -28.78 -9.86
CA PRO A 33 20.20 -27.69 -9.22
C PRO A 33 20.65 -26.62 -10.22
N GLY A 34 20.30 -25.36 -9.94
CA GLY A 34 20.57 -24.20 -10.79
C GLY A 34 19.40 -23.74 -11.67
N ASP A 35 18.31 -24.50 -11.76
CA ASP A 35 17.10 -24.09 -12.49
C ASP A 35 16.42 -22.86 -11.88
N GLY A 36 16.63 -22.62 -10.59
CA GLY A 36 16.14 -21.43 -9.89
C GLY A 36 16.70 -20.12 -10.44
N ALA A 37 17.81 -20.14 -11.18
CA ALA A 37 18.38 -18.95 -11.78
C ALA A 37 17.45 -18.22 -12.78
N GLN A 38 16.44 -18.92 -13.30
CA GLN A 38 15.46 -18.37 -14.22
C GLN A 38 14.44 -17.44 -13.51
N ILE A 39 14.30 -17.54 -12.18
CA ILE A 39 13.31 -16.75 -11.42
C ILE A 39 13.54 -15.24 -11.56
N TRP A 40 14.78 -14.77 -11.48
CA TRP A 40 15.07 -13.34 -11.63
C TRP A 40 14.65 -12.80 -13.00
N ALA A 41 14.84 -13.58 -14.07
CA ALA A 41 14.41 -13.18 -15.41
C ALA A 41 12.88 -13.18 -15.55
N ARG A 42 12.21 -14.21 -15.01
CA ARG A 42 10.74 -14.31 -15.03
C ARG A 42 10.07 -13.13 -14.30
N PHE A 43 10.59 -12.74 -13.15
CA PHE A 43 10.03 -11.66 -12.33
C PHE A 43 10.54 -10.26 -12.71
N ALA A 44 11.52 -10.13 -13.61
CA ALA A 44 11.94 -8.84 -14.15
C ALA A 44 10.89 -8.21 -15.08
N GLN A 45 10.00 -9.03 -15.65
CA GLN A 45 8.83 -8.53 -16.39
C GLN A 45 7.64 -8.41 -15.43
N PRO A 46 7.15 -7.19 -15.15
CA PRO A 46 6.03 -7.03 -14.23
C PRO A 46 4.79 -7.74 -14.80
N PRO A 47 4.05 -8.48 -13.97
CA PRO A 47 2.80 -9.11 -14.39
C PRO A 47 1.75 -8.03 -14.72
N ALA A 48 0.60 -8.45 -15.23
CA ALA A 48 -0.53 -7.54 -15.41
C ALA A 48 -0.87 -6.82 -14.06
N PRO A 49 -1.31 -5.56 -14.07
CA PRO A 49 -1.62 -4.80 -12.83
C PRO A 49 -2.51 -5.55 -11.85
N GLU A 50 -3.49 -6.30 -12.37
CA GLU A 50 -4.43 -7.14 -11.61
C GLU A 50 -3.70 -8.21 -10.79
N ALA A 51 -2.59 -8.73 -11.31
CA ALA A 51 -1.73 -9.72 -10.67
C ALA A 51 -0.66 -9.12 -9.74
N ALA A 52 -0.38 -7.82 -9.88
CA ALA A 52 0.58 -7.11 -9.06
C ALA A 52 -0.05 -6.65 -7.72
N GLY A 53 -1.33 -6.27 -7.71
CA GLY A 53 -2.08 -5.88 -6.50
C GLY A 53 -2.51 -7.04 -5.59
N LEU A 54 -3.43 -6.78 -4.66
CA LEU A 54 -4.02 -7.79 -3.78
C LEU A 54 -4.84 -8.80 -4.60
N LEU A 55 -4.46 -10.08 -4.53
CA LEU A 55 -5.23 -11.16 -5.16
C LEU A 55 -6.43 -11.52 -4.28
N HIS A 56 -7.63 -11.27 -4.79
CA HIS A 56 -8.88 -11.66 -4.14
C HIS A 56 -9.24 -13.11 -4.47
N ASP A 57 -8.73 -14.05 -3.69
CA ASP A 57 -9.00 -15.49 -3.82
C ASP A 57 -8.88 -16.19 -2.46
N THR A 58 -9.28 -17.46 -2.43
CA THR A 58 -9.17 -18.37 -1.30
C THR A 58 -8.01 -19.33 -1.50
N PHE A 59 -7.44 -19.84 -0.41
CA PHE A 59 -6.46 -20.92 -0.44
C PHE A 59 -7.12 -22.25 -0.82
N PRO A 60 -6.36 -23.25 -1.29
CA PRO A 60 -6.90 -24.58 -1.54
C PRO A 60 -7.62 -25.18 -0.32
N ASP A 61 -8.63 -26.02 -0.55
CA ASP A 61 -9.28 -26.76 0.52
C ASP A 61 -8.26 -27.68 1.22
N GLY A 62 -8.31 -27.73 2.55
CA GLY A 62 -7.35 -28.49 3.35
C GLY A 62 -6.02 -27.78 3.65
N PHE A 63 -5.88 -26.49 3.27
CA PHE A 63 -4.70 -25.69 3.62
C PHE A 63 -4.47 -25.60 5.14
N LEU A 64 -3.23 -25.84 5.57
CA LEU A 64 -2.88 -25.91 6.99
C LEU A 64 -2.59 -24.51 7.56
N TRP A 65 -3.56 -23.92 8.26
CA TRP A 65 -3.36 -22.68 9.03
C TRP A 65 -2.79 -22.98 10.42
N ALA A 66 -1.57 -22.50 10.67
CA ALA A 66 -0.82 -22.79 11.87
C ALA A 66 -0.32 -21.52 12.58
N VAL A 67 0.08 -21.67 13.83
CA VAL A 67 0.83 -20.66 14.59
C VAL A 67 1.96 -21.34 15.36
N GLY A 68 3.09 -20.64 15.54
CA GLY A 68 4.30 -21.24 16.10
C GLY A 68 4.76 -20.66 17.44
N SER A 69 5.49 -21.48 18.20
CA SER A 69 6.17 -21.12 19.44
C SER A 69 7.43 -21.97 19.63
N ALA A 70 8.34 -21.52 20.48
CA ALA A 70 9.57 -22.23 20.84
C ALA A 70 9.75 -22.30 22.36
N ALA A 71 10.39 -23.38 22.81
CA ALA A 71 10.53 -23.72 24.22
C ALA A 71 11.25 -22.63 25.01
N TYR A 72 12.46 -22.24 24.59
CA TYR A 72 13.22 -21.22 25.31
C TYR A 72 12.58 -19.83 25.25
N GLN A 73 11.82 -19.55 24.19
CA GLN A 73 11.16 -18.26 24.02
C GLN A 73 9.96 -18.10 24.96
N THR A 74 9.23 -19.19 25.24
CA THR A 74 7.91 -19.10 25.90
C THR A 74 7.76 -19.92 27.16
N GLU A 75 8.43 -21.06 27.33
CA GLU A 75 8.17 -21.96 28.48
C GLU A 75 8.57 -21.34 29.83
N GLY A 76 9.78 -20.79 29.93
CA GLY A 76 10.38 -20.44 31.21
C GLY A 76 10.65 -21.66 32.12
N GLY A 77 10.82 -21.42 33.42
CA GLY A 77 11.02 -22.47 34.42
C GLY A 77 12.31 -23.27 34.19
N TRP A 78 13.44 -22.58 33.99
CA TRP A 78 14.69 -23.19 33.55
C TRP A 78 15.29 -24.25 34.50
N ARG A 79 14.98 -24.18 35.80
CA ARG A 79 15.35 -25.17 36.83
C ARG A 79 14.14 -25.86 37.47
N GLN A 80 12.94 -25.64 36.95
CA GLN A 80 11.72 -26.18 37.55
C GLN A 80 11.57 -27.68 37.26
N HIS A 81 11.09 -28.42 38.27
CA HIS A 81 10.82 -29.87 38.20
C HIS A 81 11.98 -30.69 37.60
N GLY A 82 13.21 -30.39 38.01
CA GLY A 82 14.40 -31.15 37.60
C GLY A 82 14.85 -30.95 36.16
N LYS A 83 14.38 -29.89 35.47
CA LYS A 83 14.96 -29.47 34.18
C LYS A 83 16.46 -29.20 34.35
N GLY A 84 17.28 -29.73 33.45
CA GLY A 84 18.70 -29.40 33.33
C GLY A 84 18.93 -28.10 32.58
N ALA A 85 20.10 -27.48 32.77
CA ALA A 85 20.45 -26.27 32.04
C ALA A 85 20.68 -26.57 30.55
N SER A 86 20.14 -25.73 29.68
CA SER A 86 20.48 -25.64 28.26
C SER A 86 21.63 -24.66 28.04
N ILE A 87 22.20 -24.68 26.83
CA ILE A 87 23.22 -23.71 26.40
C ILE A 87 22.73 -22.27 26.40
N TRP A 88 21.42 -22.04 26.26
CA TRP A 88 20.86 -20.70 26.32
C TRP A 88 20.76 -20.20 27.75
N ASP A 89 20.45 -21.08 28.71
CA ASP A 89 20.43 -20.72 30.13
C ASP A 89 21.81 -20.20 30.54
N THR A 90 22.87 -20.96 30.25
CA THR A 90 24.24 -20.54 30.59
C THR A 90 24.68 -19.29 29.84
N PHE A 91 24.35 -19.19 28.55
CA PHE A 91 24.68 -18.04 27.70
C PHE A 91 24.04 -16.73 28.21
N THR A 92 22.77 -16.76 28.64
CA THR A 92 22.10 -15.54 29.13
C THR A 92 22.52 -15.14 30.54
N HIS A 93 22.89 -16.10 31.39
CA HIS A 93 23.41 -15.82 32.73
C HIS A 93 24.86 -15.33 32.72
N HIS A 94 25.64 -15.76 31.72
CA HIS A 94 27.06 -15.41 31.56
C HIS A 94 27.33 -14.92 30.14
N PRO A 95 26.86 -13.70 29.79
CA PRO A 95 27.03 -13.17 28.44
C PRO A 95 28.52 -13.04 28.10
N PRO A 96 28.97 -13.47 26.91
CA PRO A 96 30.35 -13.29 26.49
C PRO A 96 30.68 -11.80 26.31
N ALA A 97 31.92 -11.40 26.61
CA ALA A 97 32.38 -10.02 26.48
C ALA A 97 32.14 -9.47 25.05
N PRO A 98 31.69 -8.21 24.88
CA PRO A 98 31.46 -7.62 23.56
C PRO A 98 32.71 -7.72 22.67
N PRO A 99 32.57 -7.97 21.36
CA PRO A 99 33.70 -7.88 20.45
C PRO A 99 34.09 -6.40 20.27
N GLY A 100 35.23 -5.98 20.83
CA GLY A 100 35.80 -4.64 20.59
C GLY A 100 36.51 -3.97 21.76
N ASP A 101 36.26 -4.38 23.01
CA ASP A 101 36.96 -3.80 24.16
C ASP A 101 38.22 -4.61 24.47
N SER A 102 39.34 -4.26 23.81
CA SER A 102 40.65 -4.51 24.40
C SER A 102 40.70 -3.76 25.74
N PRO A 103 41.20 -4.35 26.83
CA PRO A 103 41.40 -3.62 28.07
C PRO A 103 42.49 -2.57 27.82
N VAL A 104 42.10 -1.31 27.60
CA VAL A 104 43.03 -0.19 27.70
C VAL A 104 43.34 -0.05 29.19
N ALA A 105 44.49 -0.59 29.59
CA ALA A 105 45.04 -0.34 30.90
C ALA A 105 45.31 1.18 31.04
N GLY A 106 44.62 1.85 31.98
CA GLY A 106 45.09 3.13 32.52
C GLY A 106 44.22 4.37 32.33
N LEU A 107 42.88 4.30 32.44
CA LEU A 107 42.06 5.51 32.64
C LEU A 107 41.20 5.39 33.91
N PRO A 108 41.20 6.39 34.81
CA PRO A 108 40.47 6.31 36.08
C PRO A 108 38.95 6.37 35.87
N SER A 109 38.26 5.52 36.61
CA SER A 109 36.80 5.43 36.71
C SER A 109 36.18 6.77 37.09
N GLY A 110 35.34 7.32 36.22
CA GLY A 110 34.49 8.47 36.60
C GLY A 110 33.82 9.16 35.42
N ALA A 111 32.60 8.76 35.10
CA ALA A 111 31.42 9.60 34.82
C ALA A 111 30.38 8.87 33.95
N GLY A 112 29.21 8.57 34.54
CA GLY A 112 27.98 8.37 33.76
C GLY A 112 27.55 6.95 33.41
N ALA A 113 27.92 5.92 34.17
CA ALA A 113 27.28 4.60 34.02
C ALA A 113 25.88 4.64 34.65
N ARG A 114 24.83 4.81 33.82
CA ARG A 114 23.47 4.37 34.19
C ARG A 114 23.57 2.92 34.69
N SER A 115 22.99 2.62 35.84
CA SER A 115 22.98 1.28 36.44
C SER A 115 22.77 0.19 35.38
N PRO A 116 23.61 -0.86 35.30
CA PRO A 116 23.42 -1.91 34.33
C PRO A 116 22.11 -2.62 34.67
N SER A 117 21.15 -2.59 33.76
CA SER A 117 20.01 -3.49 33.83
C SER A 117 20.54 -4.93 33.91
N PRO A 118 19.90 -5.82 34.68
CA PRO A 118 20.29 -7.22 34.69
C PRO A 118 20.24 -7.78 33.26
N PRO A 119 21.10 -8.76 32.92
CA PRO A 119 21.11 -9.36 31.59
C PRO A 119 19.71 -9.92 31.28
N ALA A 120 19.24 -9.74 30.04
CA ALA A 120 17.97 -10.32 29.64
C ALA A 120 18.09 -11.85 29.60
N THR A 121 17.27 -12.55 30.39
CA THR A 121 17.23 -14.02 30.45
C THR A 121 15.88 -14.60 30.00
N GLY A 122 15.89 -15.88 29.62
CA GLY A 122 14.71 -16.67 29.29
C GLY A 122 14.12 -17.43 30.49
N ASP A 123 14.56 -17.13 31.71
CA ASP A 123 14.29 -17.94 32.92
C ASP A 123 12.80 -18.11 33.19
N VAL A 124 12.03 -17.07 32.91
CA VAL A 124 10.57 -17.06 33.05
C VAL A 124 9.90 -16.76 31.71
N ALA A 125 10.38 -15.78 30.94
CA ALA A 125 9.82 -15.36 29.65
C ALA A 125 8.28 -15.25 29.68
N SER A 126 7.57 -15.93 28.77
CA SER A 126 6.09 -15.97 28.72
C SER A 126 5.45 -16.93 29.72
N ASP A 127 6.24 -17.71 30.46
CA ASP A 127 5.81 -18.66 31.50
C ASP A 127 4.83 -19.75 31.02
N GLY A 128 4.98 -20.21 29.78
CA GLY A 128 4.15 -21.25 29.16
C GLY A 128 4.25 -22.62 29.84
N TYR A 129 5.32 -22.90 30.59
CA TYR A 129 5.45 -24.16 31.33
C TYR A 129 4.37 -24.30 32.42
N ASN A 130 4.00 -23.18 33.05
CA ASN A 130 3.01 -23.12 34.12
C ASN A 130 1.60 -22.80 33.61
N ASN A 131 1.44 -22.43 32.33
CA ASN A 131 0.21 -21.82 31.80
C ASN A 131 -0.32 -22.49 30.52
N VAL A 132 -0.37 -23.84 30.48
CA VAL A 132 -0.86 -24.61 29.33
C VAL A 132 -2.25 -24.15 28.86
N PHE A 133 -3.20 -23.99 29.80
CA PHE A 133 -4.58 -23.64 29.45
C PHE A 133 -4.64 -22.25 28.79
N ARG A 134 -3.98 -21.25 29.38
CA ARG A 134 -3.88 -19.88 28.85
C ARG A 134 -3.43 -19.89 27.39
N ASP A 135 -2.37 -20.65 27.08
CA ASP A 135 -1.78 -20.69 25.74
C ASP A 135 -2.75 -21.34 24.74
N THR A 136 -3.41 -22.43 25.15
CA THR A 136 -4.38 -23.14 24.30
C THR A 136 -5.68 -22.37 24.07
N GLU A 137 -6.08 -21.49 24.98
CA GLU A 137 -7.22 -20.60 24.75
C GLU A 137 -6.91 -19.56 23.67
N GLY A 138 -5.68 -19.07 23.59
CA GLY A 138 -5.22 -18.24 22.47
C GLY A 138 -5.29 -18.96 21.11
N LEU A 139 -4.97 -20.26 21.08
CA LEU A 139 -5.13 -21.09 19.87
C LEU A 139 -6.60 -21.21 19.46
N ARG A 140 -7.49 -21.43 20.44
CA ARG A 140 -8.94 -21.51 20.20
C ARG A 140 -9.48 -20.19 19.65
N GLU A 141 -9.03 -19.06 20.20
CA GLU A 141 -9.43 -17.73 19.74
C GLU A 141 -8.98 -17.47 18.29
N LEU A 142 -7.76 -17.88 17.92
CA LEU A 142 -7.30 -17.72 16.53
C LEU A 142 -8.03 -18.63 15.53
N GLY A 143 -8.63 -19.73 15.97
CA GLY A 143 -9.25 -20.72 15.07
C GLY A 143 -8.25 -21.48 14.19
N VAL A 144 -6.98 -21.56 14.61
CA VAL A 144 -5.93 -22.28 13.87
C VAL A 144 -6.19 -23.80 13.85
N THR A 145 -5.74 -24.45 12.78
CA THR A 145 -5.84 -25.90 12.61
C THR A 145 -4.64 -26.64 13.20
N HIS A 146 -3.47 -25.99 13.23
CA HIS A 146 -2.21 -26.57 13.67
C HIS A 146 -1.48 -25.67 14.66
N TYR A 147 -0.73 -26.27 15.59
CA TYR A 147 0.15 -25.54 16.50
C TYR A 147 1.56 -26.12 16.44
N ARG A 148 2.53 -25.28 16.04
CA ARG A 148 3.94 -25.64 16.05
C ARG A 148 4.56 -25.27 17.38
N PHE A 149 5.13 -26.24 18.10
CA PHE A 149 5.90 -25.99 19.31
C PHE A 149 7.12 -26.91 19.39
N SER A 150 8.13 -26.53 20.18
CA SER A 150 9.31 -27.37 20.39
C SER A 150 9.30 -28.06 21.76
N ILE A 151 9.90 -29.26 21.82
CA ILE A 151 10.17 -29.95 23.07
C ILE A 151 11.55 -29.52 23.55
N SER A 152 11.67 -29.15 24.83
CA SER A 152 12.95 -28.80 25.41
C SER A 152 13.74 -30.03 25.80
N TRP A 153 14.85 -30.28 25.09
CA TRP A 153 15.70 -31.46 25.32
C TRP A 153 16.21 -31.48 26.76
N ALA A 154 16.73 -30.36 27.27
CA ALA A 154 17.23 -30.26 28.64
C ALA A 154 16.11 -30.44 29.71
N ARG A 155 14.84 -30.28 29.34
CA ARG A 155 13.71 -30.57 30.23
C ARG A 155 13.41 -32.06 30.29
N VAL A 156 13.38 -32.74 29.14
CA VAL A 156 13.02 -34.16 29.03
C VAL A 156 14.18 -35.06 29.46
N LEU A 157 15.41 -34.74 29.04
CA LEU A 157 16.64 -35.42 29.43
C LEU A 157 17.62 -34.39 30.04
N PRO A 158 17.55 -34.14 31.36
CA PRO A 158 18.38 -33.13 32.05
C PRO A 158 19.89 -33.28 31.86
N ASN A 159 20.36 -34.52 31.67
CA ASN A 159 21.77 -34.83 31.43
C ASN A 159 22.12 -34.99 29.93
N GLY A 160 21.13 -34.85 29.03
CA GLY A 160 21.28 -35.02 27.58
C GLY A 160 21.42 -36.47 27.10
N SER A 161 21.77 -37.42 27.96
CA SER A 161 21.84 -38.85 27.66
C SER A 161 20.54 -39.58 28.00
N ALA A 162 20.31 -40.75 27.37
CA ALA A 162 19.13 -41.61 27.52
C ALA A 162 19.02 -42.34 28.88
N GLY A 163 19.45 -41.69 29.96
CA GLY A 163 19.20 -42.15 31.33
C GLY A 163 17.71 -42.02 31.70
N ALA A 164 17.40 -41.93 33.00
CA ALA A 164 16.01 -41.78 33.45
C ALA A 164 15.38 -40.47 32.93
N PRO A 165 14.32 -40.51 32.09
CA PRO A 165 13.66 -39.31 31.61
C PRO A 165 12.96 -38.55 32.72
N ASN A 166 12.91 -37.22 32.59
CA ASN A 166 12.16 -36.38 33.52
C ASN A 166 10.64 -36.56 33.31
N ARG A 167 10.00 -37.26 34.25
CA ARG A 167 8.55 -37.55 34.20
C ARG A 167 7.70 -36.29 34.19
N GLU A 168 8.10 -35.23 34.91
CA GLU A 168 7.34 -33.98 34.96
C GLU A 168 7.46 -33.18 33.66
N GLY A 169 8.63 -33.22 33.02
CA GLY A 169 8.82 -32.68 31.67
C GLY A 169 7.92 -33.39 30.65
N LEU A 170 7.91 -34.73 30.66
CA LEU A 170 7.02 -35.52 29.79
C LEU A 170 5.54 -35.27 30.08
N ARG A 171 5.15 -35.10 31.35
CA ARG A 171 3.78 -34.79 31.76
C ARG A 171 3.30 -33.43 31.24
N TYR A 172 4.18 -32.42 31.21
CA TYR A 172 3.87 -31.12 30.63
C TYR A 172 3.45 -31.23 29.15
N TYR A 173 4.32 -31.82 28.30
CA TYR A 173 4.02 -31.96 26.87
C TYR A 173 2.83 -32.88 26.61
N ARG A 174 2.63 -33.93 27.44
CA ARG A 174 1.44 -34.77 27.34
C ARG A 174 0.15 -33.99 27.58
N ARG A 175 0.09 -33.18 28.64
CA ARG A 175 -1.09 -32.34 28.94
C ARG A 175 -1.36 -31.34 27.82
N LEU A 176 -0.31 -30.74 27.25
CA LEU A 176 -0.44 -29.86 26.09
C LEU A 176 -1.05 -30.61 24.91
N LEU A 177 -0.51 -31.77 24.53
CA LEU A 177 -1.03 -32.59 23.42
C LEU A 177 -2.47 -33.07 23.66
N GLU A 178 -2.80 -33.49 24.88
CA GLU A 178 -4.17 -33.86 25.27
C GLU A 178 -5.13 -32.69 25.07
N ARG A 179 -4.76 -31.47 25.50
CA ARG A 179 -5.57 -30.28 25.30
C ARG A 179 -5.68 -29.88 23.83
N LEU A 180 -4.60 -29.99 23.05
CA LEU A 180 -4.65 -29.73 21.60
C LEU A 180 -5.62 -30.67 20.89
N ARG A 181 -5.60 -31.96 21.26
CA ARG A 181 -6.56 -32.96 20.75
C ARG A 181 -8.00 -32.61 21.11
N GLU A 182 -8.27 -32.16 22.34
CA GLU A 182 -9.62 -31.70 22.75
C GLU A 182 -10.11 -30.51 21.91
N LEU A 183 -9.20 -29.61 21.52
CA LEU A 183 -9.52 -28.45 20.69
C LEU A 183 -9.55 -28.78 19.18
N GLY A 184 -9.16 -29.99 18.77
CA GLY A 184 -9.04 -30.36 17.36
C GLY A 184 -7.83 -29.72 16.66
N VAL A 185 -6.83 -29.23 17.41
CA VAL A 185 -5.62 -28.60 16.87
C VAL A 185 -4.54 -29.67 16.70
N GLN A 186 -4.04 -29.84 15.48
CA GLN A 186 -3.01 -30.83 15.19
C GLN A 186 -1.61 -30.32 15.59
N PRO A 187 -0.82 -31.09 16.34
CA PRO A 187 0.51 -30.66 16.76
C PRO A 187 1.56 -30.85 15.65
N VAL A 188 2.37 -29.81 15.43
CA VAL A 188 3.59 -29.85 14.64
C VAL A 188 4.77 -29.73 15.60
N VAL A 189 5.46 -30.84 15.88
CA VAL A 189 6.46 -30.86 16.96
C VAL A 189 7.87 -30.69 16.42
N THR A 190 8.59 -29.70 16.96
CA THR A 190 10.02 -29.51 16.72
C THR A 190 10.84 -30.18 17.82
N LEU A 191 11.74 -31.10 17.45
CA LEU A 191 12.56 -31.83 18.42
C LEU A 191 13.67 -30.96 19.01
N TYR A 192 14.39 -30.21 18.15
CA TYR A 192 15.50 -29.36 18.56
C TYR A 192 15.29 -27.92 18.07
N HIS A 193 15.11 -26.99 19.00
CA HIS A 193 15.00 -25.55 18.72
C HIS A 193 16.03 -24.79 19.56
N TRP A 194 17.30 -25.06 19.24
CA TRP A 194 18.50 -24.36 19.71
C TRP A 194 18.86 -24.53 21.19
N ASP A 195 18.13 -25.37 21.92
CA ASP A 195 18.23 -25.51 23.38
C ASP A 195 18.96 -26.78 23.82
N LEU A 196 20.16 -26.99 23.27
CA LEU A 196 21.03 -28.13 23.59
C LEU A 196 21.29 -28.21 25.11
N PRO A 197 21.19 -29.40 25.75
CA PRO A 197 21.60 -29.58 27.14
C PRO A 197 23.07 -29.19 27.34
N GLN A 198 23.36 -28.33 28.33
CA GLN A 198 24.71 -27.83 28.61
C GLN A 198 25.71 -28.97 28.86
N ARG A 199 25.26 -30.06 29.48
CA ARG A 199 26.09 -31.25 29.71
C ARG A 199 26.70 -31.82 28.43
N LEU A 200 25.96 -31.82 27.32
CA LEU A 200 26.47 -32.29 26.02
C LEU A 200 27.45 -31.29 25.40
N GLN A 201 27.24 -29.99 25.65
CA GLN A 201 28.19 -28.95 25.25
C GLN A 201 29.53 -29.11 26.00
N ASP A 202 29.49 -29.29 27.32
CA ASP A 202 30.69 -29.38 28.15
C ASP A 202 31.47 -30.69 27.93
N ALA A 203 30.76 -31.82 27.81
CA ALA A 203 31.39 -33.13 27.71
C ALA A 203 31.94 -33.46 26.32
N TYR A 204 31.24 -33.01 25.25
CA TYR A 204 31.56 -33.41 23.87
C TYR A 204 31.92 -32.23 22.97
N GLY A 205 31.81 -30.98 23.44
CA GLY A 205 31.92 -29.79 22.59
C GLY A 205 30.63 -29.47 21.82
N GLY A 206 29.52 -30.12 22.17
CA GLY A 206 28.23 -29.96 21.50
C GLY A 206 28.25 -30.46 20.07
N TRP A 207 27.60 -29.73 19.16
CA TRP A 207 27.41 -30.18 17.77
C TRP A 207 28.69 -30.26 16.94
N ALA A 208 29.83 -29.79 17.46
CA ALA A 208 31.13 -30.02 16.83
C ALA A 208 31.54 -31.50 16.83
N ASN A 209 30.93 -32.33 17.68
CA ASN A 209 31.24 -33.75 17.81
C ASN A 209 30.13 -34.64 17.22
N ARG A 210 30.53 -35.53 16.30
CA ARG A 210 29.63 -36.45 15.58
C ARG A 210 28.86 -37.40 16.50
N ALA A 211 29.37 -37.69 17.71
CA ALA A 211 28.69 -38.51 18.71
C ALA A 211 27.30 -37.97 19.12
N LEU A 212 27.05 -36.66 18.97
CA LEU A 212 25.74 -36.08 19.28
C LEU A 212 24.62 -36.60 18.36
N ALA A 213 24.94 -37.13 17.18
CA ALA A 213 23.93 -37.75 16.32
C ALA A 213 23.25 -38.95 16.99
N ASP A 214 23.98 -39.73 17.80
CA ASP A 214 23.41 -40.83 18.59
C ASP A 214 22.61 -40.34 19.80
N HIS A 215 23.14 -39.37 20.54
CA HIS A 215 22.40 -38.77 21.66
C HIS A 215 21.09 -38.13 21.20
N PHE A 216 21.10 -37.45 20.05
CA PHE A 216 19.90 -36.84 19.48
C PHE A 216 18.91 -37.89 18.96
N ARG A 217 19.42 -39.00 18.40
CA ARG A 217 18.60 -40.15 18.02
C ARG A 217 17.86 -40.73 19.22
N ASP A 218 18.53 -40.96 20.35
CA ASP A 218 17.88 -41.54 21.54
C ASP A 218 16.79 -40.62 22.11
N TYR A 219 17.05 -39.31 22.13
CA TYR A 219 16.07 -38.30 22.50
C TYR A 219 14.86 -38.29 21.55
N ALA A 220 15.10 -38.36 20.24
CA ALA A 220 14.04 -38.42 19.24
C ALA A 220 13.21 -39.71 19.39
N GLU A 221 13.85 -40.85 19.63
CA GLU A 221 13.18 -42.14 19.85
C GLU A 221 12.22 -42.08 21.05
N LEU A 222 12.66 -41.47 22.15
CA LEU A 222 11.81 -41.22 23.32
C LEU A 222 10.59 -40.36 22.96
N CYS A 223 10.80 -39.27 22.21
CA CYS A 223 9.73 -38.37 21.80
C CYS A 223 8.72 -39.07 20.87
N PHE A 224 9.20 -39.83 19.87
CA PHE A 224 8.34 -40.59 18.95
C PHE A 224 7.52 -41.65 19.69
N ARG A 225 8.12 -42.35 20.67
CA ARG A 225 7.44 -43.35 21.48
C ARG A 225 6.33 -42.74 22.34
N HIS A 226 6.58 -41.60 22.98
CA HIS A 226 5.62 -41.00 23.91
C HIS A 226 4.54 -40.14 23.24
N PHE A 227 4.87 -39.46 22.15
CA PHE A 227 4.00 -38.42 21.57
C PHE A 227 3.53 -38.75 20.15
N GLY A 228 4.20 -39.66 19.44
CA GLY A 228 3.93 -39.96 18.03
C GLY A 228 2.57 -40.62 17.75
N GLY A 229 1.86 -41.09 18.77
CA GLY A 229 0.45 -41.47 18.62
C GLY A 229 -0.44 -40.30 18.20
N GLN A 230 -0.15 -39.09 18.69
CA GLN A 230 -0.92 -37.86 18.41
C GLN A 230 -0.26 -36.95 17.37
N VAL A 231 1.08 -36.98 17.27
CA VAL A 231 1.84 -36.09 16.38
C VAL A 231 2.00 -36.69 14.99
N LYS A 232 1.55 -35.96 13.97
CA LYS A 232 1.67 -36.34 12.55
C LYS A 232 2.64 -35.49 11.75
N TYR A 233 3.11 -34.37 12.29
CA TYR A 233 4.13 -33.54 11.66
C TYR A 233 5.29 -33.32 12.63
N TRP A 234 6.48 -33.76 12.22
CA TRP A 234 7.71 -33.66 12.98
C TRP A 234 8.72 -32.81 12.25
N ILE A 235 9.34 -31.87 12.97
CA ILE A 235 10.50 -31.11 12.53
C ILE A 235 11.68 -31.53 13.39
N THR A 236 12.75 -32.04 12.79
CA THR A 236 13.90 -32.50 13.58
C THR A 236 14.66 -31.32 14.18
N ILE A 237 15.15 -30.41 13.34
CA ILE A 237 16.01 -29.31 13.71
C ILE A 237 15.39 -28.03 13.18
N ASP A 238 15.31 -27.02 14.03
CA ASP A 238 14.94 -25.67 13.63
C ASP A 238 16.15 -24.89 13.16
N ASN A 239 16.13 -24.40 11.92
CA ASN A 239 17.12 -23.48 11.37
C ASN A 239 18.59 -23.88 11.68
N PRO A 240 19.10 -24.96 11.05
CA PRO A 240 20.45 -25.43 11.34
C PRO A 240 21.54 -24.42 10.93
N TYR A 241 21.24 -23.49 10.00
CA TYR A 241 22.16 -22.42 9.59
C TYR A 241 22.59 -21.55 10.77
N VAL A 242 21.63 -20.99 11.51
CA VAL A 242 21.97 -20.07 12.62
C VAL A 242 22.61 -20.81 13.80
N VAL A 243 22.23 -22.07 14.03
CA VAL A 243 22.86 -22.93 15.05
C VAL A 243 24.33 -23.15 14.73
N ALA A 244 24.66 -23.52 13.49
CA ALA A 244 26.02 -23.79 13.09
C ALA A 244 26.86 -22.50 12.99
N TRP A 245 26.35 -21.52 12.24
CA TRP A 245 27.10 -20.31 11.92
C TRP A 245 27.23 -19.39 13.14
N HIS A 246 26.11 -19.04 13.79
CA HIS A 246 26.16 -18.10 14.91
C HIS A 246 26.42 -18.74 16.26
N GLY A 247 26.21 -20.04 16.41
CA GLY A 247 26.58 -20.77 17.62
C GLY A 247 28.08 -21.03 17.73
N TYR A 248 28.75 -21.37 16.61
CA TYR A 248 30.12 -21.89 16.62
C TYR A 248 31.14 -21.15 15.74
N ALA A 249 30.72 -20.40 14.72
CA ALA A 249 31.66 -19.56 13.95
C ALA A 249 31.69 -18.13 14.50
N THR A 250 30.56 -17.43 14.52
CA THR A 250 30.54 -16.02 14.95
C THR A 250 30.35 -15.84 16.45
N GLY A 251 29.84 -16.85 17.17
CA GLY A 251 29.52 -16.78 18.61
C GLY A 251 28.47 -15.73 19.00
N ARG A 252 27.52 -15.41 18.09
CA ARG A 252 26.43 -14.43 18.34
C ARG A 252 25.23 -15.06 19.05
N LEU A 253 25.06 -16.36 18.94
CA LEU A 253 24.03 -17.15 19.61
C LEU A 253 24.70 -18.19 20.51
N ALA A 254 23.94 -18.79 21.43
CA ALA A 254 24.43 -19.91 22.23
C ALA A 254 24.94 -21.05 21.32
N PRO A 255 26.05 -21.73 21.66
CA PRO A 255 26.82 -21.63 22.91
C PRO A 255 27.82 -20.45 22.98
N GLY A 256 27.84 -19.55 21.99
CA GLY A 256 28.72 -18.37 22.00
C GLY A 256 30.17 -18.66 21.62
N VAL A 257 30.43 -19.80 20.96
CA VAL A 257 31.78 -20.19 20.55
C VAL A 257 32.19 -19.34 19.34
N ARG A 258 33.32 -18.62 19.49
CA ARG A 258 33.94 -17.82 18.42
C ARG A 258 35.01 -18.64 17.72
N GLY A 259 34.58 -19.59 16.90
CA GLY A 259 35.46 -20.46 16.11
C GLY A 259 35.80 -19.88 14.74
N SER A 260 36.48 -20.70 13.92
CA SER A 260 36.67 -20.40 12.50
C SER A 260 35.44 -20.83 11.68
N PRO A 261 35.27 -20.33 10.44
CA PRO A 261 34.24 -20.81 9.53
C PRO A 261 34.24 -22.34 9.36
N ARG A 262 35.42 -22.98 9.41
CA ARG A 262 35.58 -24.44 9.37
C ARG A 262 34.79 -25.15 10.49
N LEU A 263 34.78 -24.58 11.70
CA LEU A 263 34.02 -25.16 12.81
C LEU A 263 32.51 -25.04 12.55
N GLY A 264 32.04 -23.92 11.99
CA GLY A 264 30.66 -23.75 11.56
C GLY A 264 30.25 -24.80 10.51
N TYR A 265 31.08 -25.03 9.49
CA TYR A 265 30.85 -26.06 8.48
C TYR A 265 30.84 -27.49 9.05
N LEU A 266 31.74 -27.80 10.00
CA LEU A 266 31.76 -29.08 10.70
C LEU A 266 30.49 -29.32 11.53
N VAL A 267 30.02 -28.29 12.25
CA VAL A 267 28.79 -28.38 13.04
C VAL A 267 27.58 -28.62 12.15
N ALA A 268 27.45 -27.89 11.04
CA ALA A 268 26.38 -28.10 10.07
C ALA A 268 26.39 -29.51 9.46
N HIS A 269 27.57 -30.04 9.17
CA HIS A 269 27.74 -31.40 8.69
C HIS A 269 27.22 -32.44 9.69
N ASN A 270 27.53 -32.28 10.99
CA ASN A 270 27.02 -33.16 12.03
C ASN A 270 25.49 -33.02 12.21
N LEU A 271 24.94 -31.80 12.09
CA LEU A 271 23.49 -31.56 12.13
C LEU A 271 22.76 -32.28 10.98
N LEU A 272 23.32 -32.26 9.75
CA LEU A 272 22.78 -32.99 8.59
C LEU A 272 22.76 -34.50 8.83
N LEU A 273 23.85 -35.07 9.34
CA LEU A 273 23.93 -36.49 9.68
C LEU A 273 22.93 -36.88 10.78
N ALA A 274 22.78 -36.03 11.80
CA ALA A 274 21.85 -36.26 12.89
C ALA A 274 20.38 -36.20 12.41
N HIS A 275 20.04 -35.25 11.54
CA HIS A 275 18.73 -35.18 10.87
C HIS A 275 18.42 -36.47 10.09
N ALA A 276 19.31 -36.87 9.19
CA ALA A 276 19.13 -38.08 8.39
C ALA A 276 18.94 -39.33 9.27
N LYS A 277 19.72 -39.44 10.35
CA LYS A 277 19.62 -40.54 11.31
C LYS A 277 18.25 -40.61 11.99
N ILE A 278 17.66 -39.48 12.32
CA ILE A 278 16.32 -39.40 12.93
C ILE A 278 15.23 -39.68 11.90
N TRP A 279 15.37 -39.18 10.68
CA TRP A 279 14.41 -39.49 9.61
C TRP A 279 14.37 -41.00 9.35
N HIS A 280 15.52 -41.67 9.22
CA HIS A 280 15.59 -43.12 9.03
C HIS A 280 15.05 -43.90 10.23
N LEU A 281 15.31 -43.43 11.45
CA LEU A 281 14.71 -43.99 12.66
C LEU A 281 13.18 -43.92 12.59
N TYR A 282 12.62 -42.74 12.30
CA TYR A 282 11.17 -42.58 12.19
C TYR A 282 10.60 -43.45 11.07
N ASN A 283 11.20 -43.39 9.89
CA ASN A 283 10.75 -44.09 8.69
C ASN A 283 10.67 -45.61 8.90
N THR A 284 11.68 -46.20 9.52
CA THR A 284 11.76 -47.66 9.70
C THR A 284 10.99 -48.15 10.94
N SER A 285 10.98 -47.38 12.03
CA SER A 285 10.52 -47.86 13.34
C SER A 285 9.16 -47.31 13.77
N PHE A 286 8.75 -46.14 13.27
CA PHE A 286 7.56 -45.44 13.76
C PHE A 286 6.53 -45.11 12.67
N ARG A 287 6.96 -44.76 11.46
CA ARG A 287 6.06 -44.42 10.35
C ARG A 287 5.03 -45.51 10.05
N PRO A 288 5.35 -46.82 10.04
CA PRO A 288 4.36 -47.86 9.78
C PRO A 288 3.22 -47.92 10.79
N THR A 289 3.45 -47.49 12.03
CA THR A 289 2.44 -47.53 13.11
C THR A 289 1.80 -46.17 13.40
N GLN A 290 2.51 -45.08 13.08
CA GLN A 290 2.08 -43.72 13.39
C GLN A 290 1.61 -42.93 12.17
N GLY A 291 2.13 -43.21 10.97
CA GLY A 291 1.71 -42.55 9.72
C GLY A 291 1.99 -41.05 9.64
N GLY A 292 2.90 -40.51 10.45
CA GLY A 292 3.28 -39.10 10.38
C GLY A 292 4.33 -38.82 9.31
N GLN A 293 4.65 -37.53 9.14
CA GLN A 293 5.67 -36.98 8.26
C GLN A 293 6.76 -36.27 9.07
N VAL A 294 7.99 -36.30 8.54
CA VAL A 294 9.20 -35.74 9.15
C VAL A 294 9.91 -34.85 8.13
N SER A 295 10.30 -33.67 8.59
CA SER A 295 11.12 -32.72 7.83
C SER A 295 12.10 -31.99 8.75
N ILE A 296 12.81 -31.00 8.21
CA ILE A 296 13.74 -30.10 8.90
C ILE A 296 13.42 -28.66 8.48
N ALA A 297 13.33 -27.74 9.43
CA ALA A 297 12.99 -26.35 9.12
C ALA A 297 14.24 -25.63 8.60
N LEU A 298 14.25 -25.31 7.31
CA LEU A 298 15.34 -24.63 6.64
C LEU A 298 14.98 -23.15 6.46
N SER A 299 15.81 -22.26 6.99
CA SER A 299 15.60 -20.82 6.81
C SER A 299 16.37 -20.28 5.63
N SER A 300 15.81 -19.30 4.93
CA SER A 300 16.53 -18.56 3.90
C SER A 300 16.17 -17.07 3.91
N HIS A 301 16.98 -16.28 3.22
CA HIS A 301 16.65 -14.94 2.75
C HIS A 301 16.25 -14.98 1.27
N TRP A 302 15.83 -13.83 0.75
CA TRP A 302 15.79 -13.60 -0.69
C TRP A 302 16.77 -12.49 -1.08
N ILE A 303 17.30 -12.60 -2.30
CA ILE A 303 18.34 -11.72 -2.82
C ILE A 303 17.98 -11.28 -4.24
N ASN A 304 18.08 -9.98 -4.52
CA ASN A 304 17.89 -9.38 -5.84
C ASN A 304 19.24 -8.95 -6.42
N PRO A 305 19.45 -9.12 -7.73
CA PRO A 305 20.67 -8.66 -8.39
C PRO A 305 20.71 -7.13 -8.39
N ARG A 306 21.89 -6.53 -8.15
CA ARG A 306 22.06 -5.06 -8.26
C ARG A 306 21.76 -4.53 -9.66
N ARG A 307 22.09 -5.34 -10.67
CA ARG A 307 21.84 -5.10 -12.10
C ARG A 307 21.49 -6.44 -12.73
N MET A 308 20.62 -6.45 -13.73
CA MET A 308 20.24 -7.66 -14.47
C MET A 308 21.36 -8.15 -15.41
N THR A 309 22.53 -8.44 -14.85
CA THR A 309 23.67 -9.06 -15.56
C THR A 309 23.84 -10.49 -15.09
N ASP A 310 24.35 -11.37 -15.97
CA ASP A 310 24.60 -12.78 -15.65
C ASP A 310 25.49 -12.95 -14.42
N HIS A 311 26.47 -12.06 -14.23
CA HIS A 311 27.33 -12.08 -13.06
C HIS A 311 26.53 -11.85 -11.77
N SER A 312 25.71 -10.79 -11.70
CA SER A 312 24.89 -10.51 -10.52
C SER A 312 23.89 -11.63 -10.24
N ILE A 313 23.31 -12.24 -11.27
CA ILE A 313 22.41 -13.39 -11.14
C ILE A 313 23.15 -14.61 -10.57
N LYS A 314 24.35 -14.92 -11.07
CA LYS A 314 25.19 -16.01 -10.53
C LYS A 314 25.58 -15.78 -9.07
N GLU A 315 25.87 -14.54 -8.67
CA GLU A 315 26.16 -14.22 -7.27
C GLU A 315 24.91 -14.30 -6.38
N CYS A 316 23.72 -13.98 -6.91
CA CYS A 316 22.45 -14.22 -6.24
C CYS A 316 22.20 -15.72 -6.02
N GLN A 317 22.38 -16.55 -7.05
CA GLN A 317 22.28 -18.01 -6.93
C GLN A 317 23.26 -18.55 -5.88
N LYS A 318 24.52 -18.12 -5.94
CA LYS A 318 25.54 -18.49 -4.95
C LYS A 318 25.13 -18.09 -3.53
N SER A 319 24.50 -16.94 -3.34
CA SER A 319 23.99 -16.51 -2.03
C SER A 319 22.93 -17.48 -1.47
N LEU A 320 21.99 -17.93 -2.31
CA LEU A 320 20.97 -18.89 -1.90
C LEU A 320 21.55 -20.29 -1.68
N ASP A 321 22.51 -20.71 -2.49
CA ASP A 321 23.23 -21.98 -2.30
C ASP A 321 23.98 -22.01 -0.96
N PHE A 322 24.65 -20.91 -0.59
CA PHE A 322 25.46 -20.83 0.64
C PHE A 322 24.64 -20.79 1.94
N VAL A 323 23.33 -20.54 1.84
CA VAL A 323 22.45 -20.42 3.01
C VAL A 323 21.41 -21.53 3.01
N LEU A 324 20.57 -21.59 1.98
CA LEU A 324 19.52 -22.60 1.87
C LEU A 324 20.06 -23.91 1.27
N GLY A 325 20.76 -23.81 0.13
CA GLY A 325 21.33 -24.97 -0.57
C GLY A 325 22.29 -25.78 0.28
N TRP A 326 22.99 -25.14 1.23
CA TRP A 326 23.90 -25.76 2.18
C TRP A 326 23.27 -26.95 2.92
N PHE A 327 21.97 -26.86 3.24
CA PHE A 327 21.22 -27.93 3.87
C PHE A 327 20.20 -28.58 2.93
N ALA A 328 19.55 -27.79 2.06
CA ALA A 328 18.47 -28.27 1.21
C ALA A 328 18.97 -29.22 0.11
N LYS A 329 20.04 -28.90 -0.62
CA LYS A 329 20.52 -29.76 -1.71
C LYS A 329 20.95 -31.16 -1.24
N PRO A 330 21.73 -31.31 -0.14
CA PRO A 330 22.02 -32.63 0.40
C PRO A 330 20.76 -33.45 0.72
N ILE A 331 19.69 -32.81 1.20
CA ILE A 331 18.47 -33.50 1.62
C ILE A 331 17.56 -33.84 0.44
N PHE A 332 17.33 -32.91 -0.48
CA PHE A 332 16.29 -33.03 -1.50
C PHE A 332 16.79 -33.57 -2.85
N ILE A 333 18.09 -33.44 -3.16
CA ILE A 333 18.60 -33.75 -4.51
C ILE A 333 19.46 -35.01 -4.54
N ASP A 334 20.71 -34.93 -4.09
CA ASP A 334 21.74 -35.94 -4.36
C ASP A 334 22.57 -36.36 -3.15
N GLY A 335 22.35 -35.76 -1.98
CA GLY A 335 23.11 -36.12 -0.78
C GLY A 335 24.39 -35.33 -0.57
N ASP A 336 24.80 -34.48 -1.52
CA ASP A 336 26.07 -33.75 -1.47
C ASP A 336 25.84 -32.22 -1.34
N TYR A 337 26.87 -31.51 -0.91
CA TYR A 337 26.82 -30.04 -0.84
C TYR A 337 26.77 -29.39 -2.22
N PRO A 338 26.21 -28.17 -2.35
CA PRO A 338 26.22 -27.42 -3.60
C PRO A 338 27.61 -27.26 -4.21
N GLU A 339 27.71 -27.35 -5.54
CA GLU A 339 28.95 -27.20 -6.30
C GLU A 339 29.57 -25.82 -6.05
N SER A 340 28.73 -24.78 -5.95
CA SER A 340 29.15 -23.42 -5.62
C SER A 340 29.88 -23.36 -4.28
N MET A 341 29.45 -24.12 -3.26
CA MET A 341 30.12 -24.22 -1.97
C MET A 341 31.41 -25.04 -2.08
N LYS A 342 31.36 -26.23 -2.69
CA LYS A 342 32.54 -27.11 -2.84
C LYS A 342 33.70 -26.43 -3.55
N ASN A 343 33.41 -25.65 -4.58
CA ASN A 343 34.42 -24.91 -5.34
C ASN A 343 35.08 -23.77 -4.55
N ASN A 344 34.34 -23.11 -3.64
CA ASN A 344 34.83 -21.96 -2.87
C ASN A 344 35.40 -22.35 -1.50
N LEU A 345 35.01 -23.51 -0.96
CA LEU A 345 35.30 -23.93 0.42
C LEU A 345 36.12 -25.23 0.49
N SER A 346 36.83 -25.59 -0.58
CA SER A 346 37.48 -26.91 -0.77
C SER A 346 38.41 -27.38 0.36
N SER A 347 38.90 -26.49 1.24
CA SER A 347 39.68 -26.85 2.43
C SER A 347 38.95 -26.67 3.77
N LEU A 348 37.78 -26.04 3.78
CA LEU A 348 37.00 -25.68 4.97
C LEU A 348 35.75 -26.56 5.16
N LEU A 349 35.18 -27.08 4.07
CA LEU A 349 33.97 -27.90 4.07
C LEU A 349 34.34 -29.37 4.32
N PRO A 350 33.66 -30.07 5.25
CA PRO A 350 33.84 -31.52 5.38
C PRO A 350 33.30 -32.27 4.16
N ASP A 351 33.90 -33.40 3.81
CA ASP A 351 33.44 -34.26 2.72
C ASP A 351 32.42 -35.28 3.20
N PHE A 352 31.36 -35.50 2.41
CA PHE A 352 30.47 -36.65 2.59
C PHE A 352 31.03 -37.88 1.89
N THR A 353 31.05 -39.01 2.59
CA THR A 353 31.24 -40.32 1.95
C THR A 353 30.05 -40.67 1.07
N GLU A 354 30.24 -41.51 0.05
CA GLU A 354 29.14 -41.94 -0.83
C GLU A 354 27.98 -42.62 -0.07
N SER A 355 28.29 -43.34 1.01
CA SER A 355 27.29 -43.89 1.92
C SER A 355 26.49 -42.82 2.65
N GLU A 356 27.14 -41.75 3.11
CA GLU A 356 26.46 -40.63 3.79
C GLU A 356 25.59 -39.85 2.82
N LYS A 357 26.05 -39.60 1.58
CA LYS A 357 25.24 -38.94 0.54
C LYS A 357 23.92 -39.68 0.31
N LYS A 358 24.00 -41.00 0.06
CA LYS A 358 22.82 -41.85 -0.11
C LYS A 358 21.95 -41.90 1.15
N PHE A 359 22.54 -41.80 2.33
CA PHE A 359 21.83 -41.80 3.60
C PHE A 359 21.06 -40.50 3.84
N ILE A 360 21.59 -39.34 3.42
CA ILE A 360 20.96 -38.02 3.62
C ILE A 360 19.92 -37.73 2.54
N LYS A 361 20.16 -38.15 1.30
CA LYS A 361 19.23 -37.93 0.18
C LYS A 361 17.83 -38.50 0.50
N GLY A 362 16.81 -37.67 0.29
CA GLY A 362 15.40 -38.02 0.46
C GLY A 362 14.93 -38.08 1.91
N THR A 363 15.65 -37.48 2.86
CA THR A 363 15.32 -37.53 4.31
C THR A 363 14.34 -36.44 4.78
N ALA A 364 13.45 -35.99 3.88
CA ALA A 364 12.37 -35.09 4.23
C ALA A 364 11.12 -35.42 3.41
N ASP A 365 9.98 -35.50 4.08
CA ASP A 365 8.70 -35.86 3.43
C ASP A 365 8.01 -34.65 2.79
N PHE A 366 8.40 -33.44 3.22
CA PHE A 366 7.96 -32.14 2.70
C PHE A 366 9.07 -31.12 2.95
N PHE A 367 9.05 -29.99 2.25
CA PHE A 367 9.97 -28.88 2.44
C PHE A 367 9.46 -27.93 3.53
N ALA A 368 10.09 -27.92 4.71
CA ALA A 368 9.72 -27.02 5.79
C ALA A 368 10.51 -25.70 5.69
N LEU A 369 9.84 -24.64 5.24
CA LEU A 369 10.45 -23.32 5.04
C LEU A 369 10.29 -22.41 6.26
N SER A 370 11.39 -21.84 6.75
CA SER A 370 11.39 -20.68 7.66
C SER A 370 11.79 -19.42 6.88
N PHE A 371 10.97 -18.38 6.94
CA PHE A 371 11.26 -17.10 6.30
C PHE A 371 10.78 -15.96 7.19
N GLY A 372 11.70 -15.14 7.70
CA GLY A 372 11.35 -14.08 8.63
C GLY A 372 12.56 -13.37 9.22
N PRO A 373 12.37 -12.52 10.25
CA PRO A 373 13.42 -11.67 10.82
C PRO A 373 14.41 -12.45 11.69
N THR A 374 14.30 -13.77 11.74
CA THR A 374 15.30 -14.66 12.33
C THR A 374 16.60 -14.55 11.53
N LEU A 375 16.53 -14.74 10.21
CA LEU A 375 17.69 -14.62 9.32
C LEU A 375 17.67 -13.28 8.57
N SER A 376 16.57 -12.97 7.89
CA SER A 376 16.48 -11.84 6.98
C SER A 376 16.72 -10.51 7.70
N PHE A 377 17.63 -9.70 7.13
CA PHE A 377 18.07 -8.39 7.58
C PHE A 377 18.73 -8.38 8.98
N GLN A 378 19.09 -9.53 9.53
CA GLN A 378 19.55 -9.66 10.93
C GLN A 378 20.75 -10.61 11.09
N LEU A 379 20.52 -11.92 10.94
CA LEU A 379 21.53 -12.97 11.13
C LEU A 379 22.12 -13.46 9.79
N LEU A 380 21.74 -12.89 8.65
CA LEU A 380 22.44 -13.21 7.40
C LEU A 380 23.87 -12.66 7.44
N ASP A 381 24.88 -13.51 7.18
CA ASP A 381 26.26 -13.05 7.08
C ASP A 381 26.42 -12.09 5.89
N PRO A 382 26.94 -10.87 6.08
CA PRO A 382 27.09 -9.91 4.99
C PRO A 382 27.98 -10.41 3.84
N HIS A 383 28.95 -11.29 4.11
CA HIS A 383 29.80 -11.86 3.06
C HIS A 383 29.04 -12.85 2.17
N MET A 384 28.04 -13.55 2.74
CA MET A 384 27.19 -14.48 2.00
C MET A 384 26.13 -13.79 1.12
N LYS A 385 26.04 -12.46 1.14
CA LYS A 385 25.21 -11.68 0.20
C LYS A 385 25.87 -11.49 -1.17
N PHE A 386 27.19 -11.74 -1.26
CA PHE A 386 27.99 -11.56 -2.48
C PHE A 386 27.75 -10.21 -3.18
N ARG A 387 27.68 -9.13 -2.36
CA ARG A 387 27.45 -7.73 -2.77
C ARG A 387 26.11 -7.48 -3.47
N GLN A 388 25.14 -8.39 -3.39
CA GLN A 388 23.80 -8.21 -3.95
C GLN A 388 22.83 -7.59 -2.92
N LEU A 389 21.57 -7.42 -3.28
CA LEU A 389 20.57 -6.70 -2.48
C LEU A 389 19.64 -7.67 -1.76
N GLU A 390 19.60 -7.65 -0.44
CA GLU A 390 18.65 -8.44 0.33
C GLU A 390 17.22 -7.90 0.18
N SER A 391 16.24 -8.80 0.07
CA SER A 391 14.84 -8.44 -0.18
C SER A 391 13.88 -9.37 0.58
N PRO A 392 12.71 -8.90 1.06
CA PRO A 392 11.73 -9.73 1.76
C PRO A 392 10.75 -10.44 0.79
N SER A 393 11.17 -10.81 -0.43
CA SER A 393 10.28 -11.38 -1.46
C SER A 393 10.04 -12.88 -1.25
N LEU A 394 8.99 -13.22 -0.51
CA LEU A 394 8.60 -14.62 -0.26
C LEU A 394 8.14 -15.35 -1.52
N ARG A 395 7.38 -14.70 -2.40
CA ARG A 395 6.85 -15.32 -3.64
C ARG A 395 7.96 -15.85 -4.56
N GLN A 396 9.01 -15.04 -4.75
CA GLN A 396 10.15 -15.43 -5.59
C GLN A 396 10.95 -16.55 -4.94
N LEU A 397 11.13 -16.53 -3.61
CA LEU A 397 11.79 -17.62 -2.89
C LEU A 397 11.00 -18.93 -3.02
N LEU A 398 9.67 -18.90 -2.87
CA LEU A 398 8.81 -20.07 -3.06
C LEU A 398 8.93 -20.63 -4.49
N SER A 399 8.89 -19.76 -5.49
CA SER A 399 9.10 -20.17 -6.89
C SER A 399 10.51 -20.70 -7.17
N TRP A 400 11.53 -20.18 -6.48
CA TRP A 400 12.90 -20.69 -6.59
C TRP A 400 13.03 -22.08 -5.96
N ILE A 401 12.44 -22.31 -4.78
CA ILE A 401 12.41 -23.63 -4.13
C ILE A 401 11.68 -24.64 -5.01
N ASP A 402 10.57 -24.22 -5.63
CA ASP A 402 9.79 -25.04 -6.56
C ASP A 402 10.65 -25.58 -7.72
N LEU A 403 11.46 -24.71 -8.33
CA LEU A 403 12.34 -25.09 -9.42
C LEU A 403 13.57 -25.86 -8.95
N GLU A 404 14.25 -25.42 -7.89
CA GLU A 404 15.51 -26.05 -7.45
C GLU A 404 15.33 -27.45 -6.87
N TYR A 405 14.17 -27.75 -6.27
CA TYR A 405 13.96 -28.98 -5.50
C TYR A 405 12.80 -29.83 -6.02
N ASN A 406 12.58 -29.81 -7.33
CA ASN A 406 11.65 -30.71 -8.03
C ASN A 406 10.18 -30.59 -7.60
N HIS A 407 9.69 -29.36 -7.43
CA HIS A 407 8.28 -29.09 -7.08
C HIS A 407 7.83 -29.83 -5.80
N PRO A 408 8.50 -29.59 -4.65
CA PRO A 408 8.17 -30.28 -3.41
C PRO A 408 6.91 -29.69 -2.77
N GLN A 409 6.25 -30.46 -1.90
CA GLN A 409 5.27 -29.90 -0.97
C GLN A 409 5.97 -28.94 0.00
N ILE A 410 5.56 -27.67 0.05
CA ILE A 410 6.16 -26.65 0.91
C ILE A 410 5.23 -26.37 2.09
N PHE A 411 5.71 -26.58 3.31
CA PHE A 411 5.07 -26.08 4.52
C PHE A 411 5.89 -24.90 5.06
N ILE A 412 5.30 -23.69 5.05
CA ILE A 412 5.90 -22.54 5.71
C ILE A 412 5.73 -22.71 7.21
N VAL A 413 6.79 -23.11 7.90
CA VAL A 413 6.77 -23.47 9.31
C VAL A 413 7.10 -22.29 10.24
N GLU A 414 7.64 -21.19 9.70
CA GLU A 414 7.83 -19.94 10.44
C GLU A 414 7.76 -18.77 9.47
N ASN A 415 6.82 -17.84 9.68
CA ASN A 415 6.75 -16.59 8.94
C ASN A 415 6.12 -15.45 9.74
N GLY A 416 6.52 -14.22 9.48
CA GLY A 416 6.06 -13.03 10.20
C GLY A 416 7.16 -11.97 10.24
N TRP A 417 6.92 -10.89 10.98
CA TRP A 417 7.90 -9.83 11.18
C TRP A 417 8.11 -9.54 12.68
N PHE A 418 8.56 -8.34 13.03
CA PHE A 418 8.68 -7.89 14.41
C PHE A 418 8.33 -6.41 14.55
N VAL A 419 7.94 -6.04 15.77
CA VAL A 419 7.73 -4.66 16.22
C VAL A 419 8.66 -4.33 17.38
N SER A 420 8.73 -3.05 17.76
CA SER A 420 9.47 -2.62 18.94
C SER A 420 8.99 -3.33 20.21
N GLY A 421 9.88 -3.53 21.19
CA GLY A 421 9.53 -4.05 22.51
C GLY A 421 8.55 -3.16 23.29
N THR A 422 8.42 -1.89 22.89
CA THR A 422 7.45 -0.93 23.43
C THR A 422 6.04 -1.10 22.87
N THR A 423 5.91 -1.66 21.67
CA THR A 423 4.64 -1.85 20.97
C THR A 423 3.80 -2.89 21.70
N LYS A 424 2.57 -2.54 22.06
CA LYS A 424 1.70 -3.39 22.89
C LYS A 424 0.71 -4.20 22.06
N ARG A 425 -0.55 -3.73 22.01
CA ARG A 425 -1.66 -4.42 21.36
C ARG A 425 -1.93 -3.92 19.95
N ASP A 426 -1.60 -2.68 19.65
CA ASP A 426 -1.68 -2.14 18.30
C ASP A 426 -0.36 -2.39 17.58
N ASP A 427 -0.37 -3.34 16.65
CA ASP A 427 0.82 -3.80 15.94
C ASP A 427 0.61 -3.78 14.43
N ALA A 428 0.05 -2.68 13.91
CA ALA A 428 -0.32 -2.56 12.49
C ALA A 428 0.82 -2.93 11.55
N LYS A 429 2.07 -2.54 11.87
CA LYS A 429 3.25 -2.94 11.08
C LYS A 429 3.34 -4.45 10.95
N TYR A 430 3.29 -5.20 12.04
CA TYR A 430 3.34 -6.66 12.01
C TYR A 430 2.18 -7.24 11.19
N MET A 431 0.96 -6.74 11.42
CA MET A 431 -0.24 -7.15 10.68
C MET A 431 -0.11 -6.96 9.16
N TYR A 432 0.41 -5.83 8.68
CA TYR A 432 0.58 -5.60 7.23
C TYR A 432 1.73 -6.42 6.62
N TYR A 433 2.80 -6.69 7.37
CA TYR A 433 3.82 -7.68 6.94
C TYR A 433 3.23 -9.08 6.83
N LEU A 434 2.46 -9.52 7.82
CA LEU A 434 1.75 -10.79 7.83
C LEU A 434 0.80 -10.89 6.63
N LYS A 435 -0.02 -9.84 6.40
CA LYS A 435 -0.93 -9.73 5.26
C LYS A 435 -0.19 -9.90 3.93
N LYS A 436 0.96 -9.21 3.75
CA LYS A 436 1.76 -9.35 2.53
C LYS A 436 2.31 -10.74 2.35
N PHE A 437 2.93 -11.34 3.37
CA PHE A 437 3.52 -12.65 3.20
C PHE A 437 2.49 -13.72 2.85
N ILE A 438 1.32 -13.69 3.47
CA ILE A 438 0.24 -14.62 3.13
C ILE A 438 -0.27 -14.35 1.71
N MET A 439 -0.41 -13.08 1.31
CA MET A 439 -0.82 -12.72 -0.05
C MET A 439 0.20 -13.17 -1.12
N GLU A 440 1.49 -12.98 -0.88
CA GLU A 440 2.56 -13.48 -1.76
C GLU A 440 2.58 -15.01 -1.83
N THR A 441 2.21 -15.70 -0.74
CA THR A 441 2.03 -17.16 -0.71
C THR A 441 0.84 -17.58 -1.57
N LEU A 442 -0.30 -16.89 -1.46
CA LEU A 442 -1.48 -17.15 -2.29
C LEU A 442 -1.16 -16.97 -3.78
N LYS A 443 -0.39 -15.93 -4.13
CA LYS A 443 0.09 -15.72 -5.49
C LYS A 443 1.02 -16.83 -5.96
N ALA A 444 1.93 -17.32 -5.12
CA ALA A 444 2.78 -18.46 -5.46
C ALA A 444 1.94 -19.70 -5.81
N ILE A 445 0.89 -19.99 -5.04
CA ILE A 445 -0.03 -21.11 -5.31
C ILE A 445 -0.82 -20.88 -6.61
N ARG A 446 -1.49 -19.73 -6.74
CA ARG A 446 -2.47 -19.48 -7.82
C ARG A 446 -1.84 -19.10 -9.16
N MET A 447 -0.71 -18.41 -9.13
CA MET A 447 -0.09 -17.84 -10.33
C MET A 447 1.18 -18.56 -10.74
N ASP A 448 1.96 -19.01 -9.76
CA ASP A 448 3.27 -19.61 -10.04
C ASP A 448 3.20 -21.14 -10.05
N GLY A 449 2.14 -21.71 -9.47
CA GLY A 449 1.86 -23.14 -9.44
C GLY A 449 2.57 -23.88 -8.31
N VAL A 450 3.11 -23.18 -7.30
CA VAL A 450 3.88 -23.78 -6.20
C VAL A 450 2.96 -24.55 -5.24
N ASP A 451 3.35 -25.77 -4.85
CA ASP A 451 2.59 -26.63 -3.95
C ASP A 451 2.81 -26.27 -2.46
N VAL A 452 2.33 -25.09 -2.05
CA VAL A 452 2.36 -24.69 -0.63
C VAL A 452 1.17 -25.30 0.10
N ILE A 453 1.44 -26.19 1.06
CA ILE A 453 0.41 -26.94 1.78
C ILE A 453 -0.04 -26.24 3.08
N GLY A 454 0.79 -25.37 3.67
CA GLY A 454 0.50 -24.76 4.96
C GLY A 454 1.29 -23.51 5.27
N TYR A 455 0.79 -22.74 6.23
CA TYR A 455 1.38 -21.47 6.68
C TYR A 455 1.35 -21.35 8.20
N THR A 456 2.50 -21.05 8.80
CA THR A 456 2.66 -20.87 10.25
C THR A 456 3.06 -19.43 10.56
N ALA A 457 2.11 -18.66 11.11
CA ALA A 457 2.41 -17.34 11.65
C ALA A 457 3.31 -17.46 12.89
N TRP A 458 4.33 -16.61 12.97
CA TRP A 458 5.30 -16.61 14.06
C TRP A 458 5.35 -15.26 14.77
N SER A 459 4.98 -15.18 16.05
CA SER A 459 4.73 -16.25 17.03
C SER A 459 3.32 -16.20 17.62
N LEU A 460 2.92 -17.23 18.37
CA LEU A 460 1.69 -17.22 19.15
C LEU A 460 1.70 -16.05 20.14
N MET A 461 2.75 -15.93 20.94
CA MET A 461 2.86 -14.91 21.98
C MET A 461 4.23 -14.26 21.98
N ASP A 462 4.33 -13.08 22.59
CA ASP A 462 5.61 -12.43 22.84
C ASP A 462 6.44 -13.26 23.82
N GLY A 463 7.74 -13.38 23.53
CA GLY A 463 8.68 -14.17 24.33
C GLY A 463 10.10 -13.61 24.29
N PHE A 464 11.08 -14.42 24.72
CA PHE A 464 12.49 -14.07 24.65
C PHE A 464 13.03 -14.22 23.22
N GLU A 465 13.45 -13.12 22.58
CA GLU A 465 13.86 -13.09 21.17
C GLU A 465 15.38 -13.24 20.99
N TRP A 466 15.93 -14.28 21.63
CA TRP A 466 17.32 -14.71 21.46
C TRP A 466 18.32 -13.57 21.79
N HIS A 467 19.25 -13.27 20.88
CA HIS A 467 20.21 -12.18 21.05
C HIS A 467 19.58 -10.78 21.18
N ARG A 468 18.28 -10.61 20.89
CA ARG A 468 17.55 -9.34 21.03
C ARG A 468 16.82 -9.22 22.37
N GLY A 469 16.84 -10.26 23.21
CA GLY A 469 16.14 -10.26 24.49
C GLY A 469 14.66 -9.90 24.32
N TYR A 470 14.19 -8.89 25.07
CA TYR A 470 12.80 -8.38 25.01
C TYR A 470 12.69 -7.02 24.30
N SER A 471 13.73 -6.60 23.56
CA SER A 471 13.74 -5.31 22.84
C SER A 471 12.85 -5.30 21.59
N ILE A 472 12.36 -6.46 21.17
CA ILE A 472 11.43 -6.65 20.06
C ILE A 472 10.30 -7.60 20.47
N ARG A 473 9.21 -7.58 19.72
CA ARG A 473 8.04 -8.45 19.90
C ARG A 473 7.61 -9.06 18.57
N ARG A 474 7.14 -10.32 18.61
CA ARG A 474 6.72 -11.09 17.42
C ARG A 474 5.39 -11.81 17.60
N GLY A 475 4.84 -11.82 18.81
CA GLY A 475 3.62 -12.57 19.12
C GLY A 475 2.38 -11.93 18.55
N LEU A 476 1.42 -12.76 18.12
CA LEU A 476 0.04 -12.36 17.86
C LEU A 476 -0.68 -11.95 19.16
N PHE A 477 -0.25 -12.49 20.29
CA PHE A 477 -0.72 -12.09 21.62
C PHE A 477 0.37 -11.31 22.38
N TYR A 478 -0.04 -10.16 22.91
CA TYR A 478 0.79 -9.35 23.80
C TYR A 478 0.91 -10.04 25.17
N VAL A 479 2.13 -10.04 25.69
CA VAL A 479 2.46 -10.48 27.06
C VAL A 479 3.11 -9.33 27.80
N ASP A 480 2.52 -8.96 28.94
CA ASP A 480 3.18 -8.11 29.91
C ASP A 480 4.12 -8.95 30.79
N PHE A 481 5.42 -8.88 30.51
CA PHE A 481 6.44 -9.62 31.24
C PHE A 481 6.62 -9.14 32.69
N LEU A 482 6.15 -7.93 33.02
CA LEU A 482 6.20 -7.38 34.39
C LEU A 482 5.02 -7.84 35.25
N SER A 483 3.93 -8.27 34.60
CA SER A 483 2.76 -8.83 35.29
C SER A 483 3.06 -10.24 35.80
N GLN A 484 2.57 -10.58 36.99
CA GLN A 484 2.60 -11.95 37.51
C GLN A 484 1.68 -12.90 36.73
N GLU A 485 0.57 -12.40 36.18
CA GLU A 485 -0.42 -13.23 35.49
C GLU A 485 -0.02 -13.57 34.05
N LYS A 486 0.76 -12.69 33.40
CA LYS A 486 1.23 -12.85 32.00
C LYS A 486 0.11 -13.31 31.04
N LYS A 487 -1.05 -12.67 31.15
CA LYS A 487 -2.21 -12.96 30.31
C LYS A 487 -1.89 -12.69 28.84
N LEU A 488 -2.46 -13.50 27.96
CA LEU A 488 -2.43 -13.26 26.52
C LEU A 488 -3.50 -12.22 26.17
N LEU A 489 -3.09 -11.08 25.65
CA LEU A 489 -4.00 -10.06 25.13
C LEU A 489 -3.92 -10.04 23.60
N PRO A 490 -5.01 -10.30 22.87
CA PRO A 490 -4.97 -10.32 21.41
C PRO A 490 -4.56 -8.95 20.87
N LYS A 491 -3.62 -8.96 19.93
CA LYS A 491 -3.20 -7.79 19.16
C LYS A 491 -4.04 -7.60 17.90
N SER A 492 -3.86 -6.48 17.22
CA SER A 492 -4.49 -6.21 15.91
C SER A 492 -4.21 -7.32 14.90
N SER A 493 -2.98 -7.85 14.88
CA SER A 493 -2.58 -8.98 14.03
C SER A 493 -3.28 -10.31 14.34
N ALA A 494 -3.60 -10.61 15.61
CA ALA A 494 -4.36 -11.81 15.98
C ALA A 494 -5.77 -11.77 15.39
N LEU A 495 -6.45 -10.62 15.52
CA LEU A 495 -7.81 -10.42 14.99
C LEU A 495 -7.83 -10.50 13.45
N PHE A 496 -6.79 -9.99 12.80
CA PHE A 496 -6.62 -10.14 11.35
C PHE A 496 -6.45 -11.61 10.96
N TYR A 497 -5.56 -12.34 11.64
CA TYR A 497 -5.27 -13.73 11.31
C TYR A 497 -6.48 -14.65 11.53
N GLN A 498 -7.22 -14.44 12.63
CA GLN A 498 -8.48 -15.14 12.91
C GLN A 498 -9.48 -15.00 11.75
N LYS A 499 -9.78 -13.76 11.35
CA LYS A 499 -10.75 -13.46 10.27
C LYS A 499 -10.30 -13.99 8.91
N LEU A 500 -8.99 -14.07 8.68
CA LEU A 500 -8.42 -14.64 7.47
C LEU A 500 -8.62 -16.15 7.41
N ILE A 501 -8.41 -16.85 8.53
CA ILE A 501 -8.58 -18.30 8.65
C ILE A 501 -10.06 -18.67 8.47
N GLU A 502 -10.98 -17.93 9.12
CA GLU A 502 -12.44 -18.14 8.98
C GLU A 502 -12.92 -18.12 7.51
N LYS A 503 -12.25 -17.32 6.68
CA LYS A 503 -12.58 -17.15 5.26
C LYS A 503 -11.66 -17.92 4.31
N ASN A 504 -10.68 -18.64 4.84
CA ASN A 504 -9.62 -19.32 4.10
C ASN A 504 -8.94 -18.42 3.04
N GLY A 505 -8.62 -17.16 3.37
CA GLY A 505 -7.96 -16.21 2.47
C GLY A 505 -8.69 -14.88 2.28
N PHE A 506 -8.60 -14.30 1.08
CA PHE A 506 -9.09 -12.96 0.74
C PHE A 506 -10.25 -13.05 -0.27
N PRO A 507 -11.43 -13.59 0.12
CA PRO A 507 -12.53 -13.74 -0.83
C PRO A 507 -12.94 -12.40 -1.45
N PRO A 508 -13.50 -12.40 -2.68
CA PRO A 508 -13.99 -11.18 -3.31
C PRO A 508 -15.00 -10.47 -2.42
N LEU A 509 -14.78 -9.18 -2.20
CA LEU A 509 -15.65 -8.33 -1.40
C LEU A 509 -16.66 -7.61 -2.30
N PRO A 510 -17.97 -7.54 -1.95
CA PRO A 510 -18.97 -6.84 -2.74
C PRO A 510 -18.60 -5.39 -3.05
N GLU A 511 -17.92 -4.71 -2.12
CA GLU A 511 -17.48 -3.33 -2.24
C GLU A 511 -16.53 -3.12 -3.43
N ASN A 512 -15.70 -4.12 -3.74
CA ASN A 512 -14.67 -4.04 -4.77
C ASN A 512 -15.14 -4.57 -6.15
N GLN A 513 -16.38 -5.04 -6.27
CA GLN A 513 -16.90 -5.55 -7.54
C GLN A 513 -17.18 -4.38 -8.52
N PRO A 514 -16.87 -4.52 -9.82
CA PRO A 514 -17.19 -3.49 -10.80
C PRO A 514 -18.69 -3.18 -10.84
N LEU A 515 -19.05 -1.90 -10.96
CA LEU A 515 -20.43 -1.47 -11.16
C LEU A 515 -20.68 -1.14 -12.64
N GLU A 516 -21.78 -1.66 -13.20
CA GLU A 516 -22.26 -1.25 -14.52
C GLU A 516 -23.23 -0.07 -14.39
N GLY A 517 -23.11 0.92 -15.28
CA GLY A 517 -23.97 2.11 -15.29
C GLY A 517 -23.34 3.29 -16.02
N THR A 518 -24.12 4.37 -16.15
CA THR A 518 -23.71 5.61 -16.81
C THR A 518 -23.80 6.80 -15.85
N PHE A 519 -22.95 7.79 -16.05
CA PHE A 519 -23.05 9.09 -15.38
C PHE A 519 -24.21 9.94 -15.95
N PRO A 520 -24.56 11.08 -15.32
CA PRO A 520 -25.47 12.06 -15.91
C PRO A 520 -25.05 12.49 -17.32
N CYS A 521 -26.00 12.97 -18.12
CA CYS A 521 -25.76 13.37 -19.51
C CYS A 521 -24.89 14.62 -19.66
N ASP A 522 -24.96 15.53 -18.69
CA ASP A 522 -24.18 16.76 -18.62
C ASP A 522 -22.91 16.62 -17.78
N PHE A 523 -22.48 15.38 -17.50
CA PHE A 523 -21.28 15.10 -16.71
C PHE A 523 -20.02 15.66 -17.38
N ALA A 524 -19.25 16.43 -16.63
CA ALA A 524 -18.05 17.09 -17.13
C ALA A 524 -16.87 16.11 -17.18
N TRP A 525 -16.61 15.57 -18.38
CA TRP A 525 -15.41 14.81 -18.69
C TRP A 525 -14.24 15.73 -19.05
N GLY A 526 -13.22 15.77 -18.20
CA GLY A 526 -12.11 16.71 -18.35
C GLY A 526 -10.70 16.11 -18.28
N ILE A 527 -9.73 16.93 -18.65
CA ILE A 527 -8.29 16.68 -18.53
C ILE A 527 -7.62 17.92 -17.93
N VAL A 528 -6.60 17.69 -17.10
CA VAL A 528 -5.86 18.75 -16.40
C VAL A 528 -4.50 18.99 -17.05
N ASP A 529 -4.16 20.26 -17.26
CA ASP A 529 -2.78 20.70 -17.45
C ASP A 529 -2.47 21.82 -16.45
N ASN A 530 -1.56 21.58 -15.50
CA ASN A 530 -1.35 22.51 -14.39
C ASN A 530 -0.91 23.90 -14.87
N TYR A 531 0.00 23.94 -15.84
CA TYR A 531 0.44 25.16 -16.50
C TYR A 531 0.51 24.91 -18.00
N ILE A 532 -0.37 25.57 -18.75
CA ILE A 532 -0.21 25.60 -20.20
C ILE A 532 1.12 26.28 -20.49
N GLN A 533 1.91 25.69 -21.37
CA GLN A 533 3.10 26.36 -21.86
C GLN A 533 2.69 27.63 -22.62
N VAL A 534 3.02 28.78 -22.05
CA VAL A 534 2.72 30.08 -22.65
C VAL A 534 3.77 30.37 -23.72
N ASP A 535 3.32 30.43 -24.98
CA ASP A 535 4.13 30.89 -26.10
C ASP A 535 3.58 32.21 -26.64
N THR A 536 4.23 33.31 -26.28
CA THR A 536 3.87 34.65 -26.75
C THR A 536 4.49 35.00 -28.10
N THR A 537 5.31 34.10 -28.69
CA THR A 537 5.90 34.34 -29.99
C THR A 537 4.84 34.21 -31.09
N LEU A 538 4.73 35.26 -31.90
CA LEU A 538 3.79 35.29 -33.02
C LEU A 538 4.44 34.60 -34.22
N SER A 539 3.70 33.70 -34.88
CA SER A 539 4.20 32.91 -36.02
C SER A 539 4.19 33.66 -37.35
N GLN A 540 3.38 34.72 -37.46
CA GLN A 540 3.16 35.46 -38.69
C GLN A 540 2.93 36.96 -38.41
N PHE A 541 3.14 37.80 -39.42
CA PHE A 541 2.99 39.26 -39.35
C PHE A 541 3.89 39.95 -38.30
N THR A 542 5.08 39.39 -38.05
CA THR A 542 6.04 39.90 -37.05
C THR A 542 7.07 40.87 -37.61
N ASP A 543 7.50 40.63 -38.85
CA ASP A 543 8.49 41.44 -39.56
C ASP A 543 7.81 42.66 -40.20
N PRO A 544 8.09 43.89 -39.73
CA PRO A 544 7.49 45.10 -40.28
C PRO A 544 8.34 45.70 -41.42
N ASN A 545 9.52 45.12 -41.71
CA ASN A 545 10.44 45.64 -42.73
C ASN A 545 9.87 45.40 -44.14
N VAL A 546 10.23 46.29 -45.06
CA VAL A 546 9.90 46.15 -46.48
C VAL A 546 11.07 45.56 -47.23
N TYR A 547 10.79 44.62 -48.13
CA TYR A 547 11.77 43.97 -48.98
C TYR A 547 11.43 44.21 -50.45
N LEU A 548 12.46 44.51 -51.24
CA LEU A 548 12.39 44.41 -52.69
C LEU A 548 12.62 42.95 -53.07
N TRP A 549 11.62 42.32 -53.66
CA TRP A 549 11.77 40.97 -54.19
C TRP A 549 12.33 41.04 -55.60
N ASP A 550 13.55 40.54 -55.80
CA ASP A 550 14.15 40.44 -57.14
C ASP A 550 13.56 39.24 -57.89
N VAL A 551 12.36 39.44 -58.43
CA VAL A 551 11.56 38.39 -59.10
C VAL A 551 12.27 37.80 -60.31
N HIS A 552 13.08 38.61 -61.01
CA HIS A 552 13.57 38.28 -62.36
C HIS A 552 14.94 37.60 -62.38
N HIS A 553 15.84 37.89 -61.42
CA HIS A 553 17.20 37.33 -61.43
C HIS A 553 17.43 36.35 -60.27
N SER A 554 17.66 36.88 -59.07
CA SER A 554 18.14 36.09 -57.93
C SER A 554 17.01 35.46 -57.11
N LYS A 555 15.76 35.93 -57.27
CA LYS A 555 14.59 35.56 -56.44
C LYS A 555 14.78 35.84 -54.94
N ARG A 556 15.75 36.67 -54.57
CA ARG A 556 16.04 37.03 -53.17
C ARG A 556 15.24 38.24 -52.74
N LEU A 557 15.01 38.33 -51.42
CA LEU A 557 14.42 39.48 -50.77
C LEU A 557 15.55 40.41 -50.29
N ILE A 558 15.56 41.65 -50.79
CA ILE A 558 16.54 42.69 -50.44
C ILE A 558 15.86 43.68 -49.50
N LYS A 559 16.32 43.77 -48.25
CA LYS A 559 15.75 44.68 -47.25
C LYS A 559 15.96 46.13 -47.68
N VAL A 560 14.92 46.95 -47.58
CA VAL A 560 15.01 48.40 -47.78
C VAL A 560 15.36 49.08 -46.45
N ASP A 561 16.48 49.78 -46.41
CA ASP A 561 16.91 50.47 -45.20
C ASP A 561 16.03 51.69 -44.89
N GLY A 562 15.60 51.80 -43.63
CA GLY A 562 14.82 52.93 -43.13
C GLY A 562 13.30 52.87 -43.38
N VAL A 563 12.78 51.90 -44.14
CA VAL A 563 11.34 51.80 -44.47
C VAL A 563 10.66 50.68 -43.69
N VAL A 564 9.66 51.03 -42.89
CA VAL A 564 8.92 50.12 -42.01
C VAL A 564 7.41 50.36 -42.15
N THR A 565 6.63 49.28 -42.20
CA THR A 565 5.16 49.35 -42.28
C THR A 565 4.49 49.25 -40.90
N LYS A 566 3.23 49.67 -40.80
CA LYS A 566 2.45 49.51 -39.56
C LYS A 566 2.07 48.04 -39.34
N LYS A 567 2.30 47.54 -38.13
CA LYS A 567 1.84 46.20 -37.73
C LYS A 567 0.32 46.17 -37.58
N ARG A 568 -0.31 45.12 -38.12
CA ARG A 568 -1.74 44.86 -37.90
C ARG A 568 -2.01 44.44 -36.45
N LYS A 569 -3.27 44.49 -36.04
CA LYS A 569 -3.70 43.87 -34.78
C LYS A 569 -3.46 42.35 -34.82
N SER A 570 -2.92 41.79 -33.74
CA SER A 570 -2.73 40.35 -33.59
C SER A 570 -4.08 39.63 -33.40
N TYR A 571 -4.18 38.41 -33.93
CA TYR A 571 -5.32 37.52 -33.78
C TYR A 571 -4.87 36.16 -33.25
N CYS A 572 -5.80 35.34 -32.77
CA CYS A 572 -5.48 34.05 -32.15
C CYS A 572 -4.73 33.06 -33.05
N VAL A 573 -4.95 33.14 -34.37
CA VAL A 573 -4.21 32.34 -35.36
C VAL A 573 -2.72 32.66 -35.44
N ASP A 574 -2.30 33.82 -34.91
CA ASP A 574 -0.90 34.22 -34.89
C ASP A 574 -0.12 33.47 -33.78
N PHE A 575 -0.81 32.81 -32.83
CA PHE A 575 -0.18 31.93 -31.83
C PHE A 575 -0.21 30.48 -32.31
N ALA A 576 0.87 30.03 -32.96
CA ALA A 576 0.93 28.68 -33.53
C ALA A 576 0.83 27.56 -32.49
N ALA A 577 1.17 27.81 -31.22
CA ALA A 577 1.16 26.83 -30.14
C ALA A 577 -0.25 26.38 -29.70
N ILE A 578 -1.30 27.18 -29.96
CA ILE A 578 -2.66 26.91 -29.46
C ILE A 578 -3.31 25.79 -30.26
N ARG A 579 -3.31 25.89 -31.59
CA ARG A 579 -4.04 24.97 -32.48
C ARG A 579 -3.65 23.49 -32.31
N PRO A 580 -2.35 23.12 -32.18
CA PRO A 580 -1.95 21.74 -31.92
C PRO A 580 -2.53 21.20 -30.61
N GLN A 581 -2.53 22.00 -29.54
CA GLN A 581 -3.09 21.57 -28.25
C GLN A 581 -4.60 21.32 -28.35
N ILE A 582 -5.33 22.21 -29.02
CA ILE A 582 -6.78 22.03 -29.24
C ILE A 582 -7.05 20.75 -30.06
N ALA A 583 -6.24 20.46 -31.08
CA ALA A 583 -6.40 19.25 -31.88
C ALA A 583 -6.23 17.97 -31.04
N LEU A 584 -5.24 17.93 -30.14
CA LEU A 584 -5.06 16.81 -29.22
C LEU A 584 -6.25 16.67 -28.26
N LEU A 585 -6.76 17.77 -27.71
CA LEU A 585 -7.93 17.75 -26.82
C LEU A 585 -9.20 17.28 -27.55
N GLN A 586 -9.40 17.72 -28.80
CA GLN A 586 -10.50 17.22 -29.64
C GLN A 586 -10.38 15.73 -29.89
N GLU A 587 -9.17 15.22 -30.12
CA GLU A 587 -8.93 13.79 -30.26
C GLU A 587 -9.39 13.04 -29.00
N MET A 588 -9.18 13.57 -27.80
CA MET A 588 -9.57 12.91 -26.54
C MET A 588 -11.08 12.82 -26.28
N HIS A 589 -11.90 13.56 -27.04
CA HIS A 589 -13.34 13.76 -26.78
C HIS A 589 -13.67 14.35 -25.40
N VAL A 590 -12.73 15.05 -24.77
CA VAL A 590 -13.00 15.76 -23.51
C VAL A 590 -13.97 16.92 -23.75
N SER A 591 -14.88 17.13 -22.79
CA SER A 591 -15.82 18.26 -22.82
C SER A 591 -15.31 19.47 -22.04
N HIS A 592 -14.34 19.26 -21.15
CA HIS A 592 -13.78 20.30 -20.28
C HIS A 592 -12.25 20.25 -20.27
N PHE A 593 -11.60 21.41 -20.16
CA PHE A 593 -10.15 21.50 -20.03
C PHE A 593 -9.79 22.38 -18.84
N HIS A 594 -9.10 21.80 -17.85
CA HIS A 594 -8.70 22.50 -16.63
C HIS A 594 -7.24 22.93 -16.71
N PHE A 595 -6.99 24.24 -16.56
CA PHE A 595 -5.63 24.77 -16.47
C PHE A 595 -5.52 25.97 -15.53
N SER A 596 -4.29 26.29 -15.10
CA SER A 596 -4.02 27.47 -14.27
C SER A 596 -3.40 28.62 -15.06
N LEU A 597 -3.75 29.84 -14.65
CA LEU A 597 -3.07 31.06 -15.06
C LEU A 597 -1.78 31.25 -14.25
N ASP A 598 -0.81 31.91 -14.86
CA ASP A 598 0.40 32.37 -14.16
C ASP A 598 0.24 33.83 -13.75
N TRP A 599 -0.02 34.06 -12.46
CA TRP A 599 -0.19 35.39 -11.89
C TRP A 599 1.08 36.24 -12.05
N ALA A 600 2.27 35.64 -11.88
CA ALA A 600 3.54 36.36 -12.01
C ALA A 600 3.80 36.84 -13.45
N LEU A 601 3.31 36.11 -14.46
CA LEU A 601 3.40 36.54 -15.86
C LEU A 601 2.37 37.62 -16.23
N ILE A 602 1.16 37.58 -15.64
CA ILE A 602 0.08 38.54 -15.93
C ILE A 602 0.36 39.89 -15.27
N LEU A 603 0.74 39.90 -13.99
CA LEU A 603 1.08 41.10 -13.22
C LEU A 603 2.50 40.98 -12.63
N PRO A 604 3.56 41.19 -13.42
CA PRO A 604 4.94 41.01 -12.96
C PRO A 604 5.33 41.90 -11.78
N LEU A 605 4.74 43.10 -11.69
CA LEU A 605 4.96 44.04 -10.59
C LEU A 605 4.01 43.81 -9.39
N GLY A 606 3.11 42.82 -9.47
CA GLY A 606 2.14 42.50 -8.43
C GLY A 606 0.96 43.48 -8.28
N ASN A 607 0.85 44.48 -9.15
CA ASN A 607 -0.24 45.45 -9.17
C ASN A 607 -0.71 45.70 -10.63
N GLN A 608 -1.81 46.43 -10.81
CA GLN A 608 -2.40 46.70 -12.12
C GLN A 608 -1.72 47.83 -12.91
N SER A 609 -0.61 48.42 -12.43
CA SER A 609 0.06 49.53 -13.15
C SER A 609 0.74 49.05 -14.44
N GLN A 610 1.20 47.80 -14.47
CA GLN A 610 1.83 47.18 -15.63
C GLN A 610 1.23 45.79 -15.87
N VAL A 611 0.14 45.76 -16.65
CA VAL A 611 -0.50 44.51 -17.08
C VAL A 611 0.19 43.97 -18.33
N ASN A 612 0.56 42.69 -18.30
CA ASN A 612 1.08 42.01 -19.49
C ASN A 612 -0.07 41.60 -20.43
N HIS A 613 -0.49 42.53 -21.28
CA HIS A 613 -1.59 42.31 -22.22
C HIS A 613 -1.31 41.23 -23.28
N THR A 614 -0.05 40.93 -23.59
CA THR A 614 0.31 39.86 -24.54
C THR A 614 -0.04 38.49 -23.98
N VAL A 615 0.30 38.24 -22.71
CA VAL A 615 -0.03 36.99 -22.00
C VAL A 615 -1.54 36.86 -21.79
N LEU A 616 -2.23 37.96 -21.40
CA LEU A 616 -3.70 37.95 -21.33
C LEU A 616 -4.34 37.67 -22.68
N HIS A 617 -3.79 38.23 -23.77
CA HIS A 617 -4.29 37.94 -25.12
C HIS A 617 -4.10 36.48 -25.49
N TYR A 618 -2.96 35.87 -25.15
CA TYR A 618 -2.73 34.43 -25.32
C TYR A 618 -3.77 33.60 -24.58
N TYR A 619 -3.99 33.84 -23.27
CA TYR A 619 -5.01 33.11 -22.51
C TYR A 619 -6.42 33.35 -23.06
N ARG A 620 -6.74 34.57 -23.49
CA ARG A 620 -8.03 34.89 -24.14
C ARG A 620 -8.22 34.06 -25.41
N CYS A 621 -7.16 33.87 -26.19
CA CYS A 621 -7.18 33.04 -27.38
C CYS A 621 -7.32 31.56 -27.07
N VAL A 622 -6.61 31.06 -26.05
CA VAL A 622 -6.77 29.66 -25.60
C VAL A 622 -8.23 29.40 -25.21
N VAL A 623 -8.83 30.23 -24.34
CA VAL A 623 -10.22 30.02 -23.92
C VAL A 623 -11.23 30.21 -25.05
N SER A 624 -10.98 31.10 -26.02
CA SER A 624 -11.89 31.26 -27.16
C SER A 624 -11.80 30.10 -28.15
N GLU A 625 -10.59 29.58 -28.43
CA GLU A 625 -10.41 28.40 -29.28
C GLU A 625 -10.94 27.12 -28.63
N LEU A 626 -10.83 26.97 -27.31
CA LEU A 626 -11.47 25.87 -26.56
C LEU A 626 -12.99 25.90 -26.74
N VAL A 627 -13.62 27.06 -26.52
CA VAL A 627 -15.08 27.20 -26.70
C VAL A 627 -15.48 26.97 -28.16
N ARG A 628 -14.68 27.40 -29.14
CA ARG A 628 -14.91 27.09 -30.57
C ARG A 628 -14.86 25.59 -30.87
N ALA A 629 -14.08 24.84 -30.10
CA ALA A 629 -13.98 23.38 -30.19
C ALA A 629 -15.03 22.64 -29.34
N ASN A 630 -16.01 23.35 -28.74
CA ASN A 630 -16.99 22.82 -27.77
C ASN A 630 -16.35 22.24 -26.50
N ILE A 631 -15.20 22.77 -26.09
CA ILE A 631 -14.52 22.40 -24.86
C ILE A 631 -14.65 23.56 -23.87
N THR A 632 -15.27 23.31 -22.72
CA THR A 632 -15.46 24.33 -21.69
C THR A 632 -14.17 24.54 -20.89
N PRO A 633 -13.59 25.75 -20.88
CA PRO A 633 -12.40 26.03 -20.09
C PRO A 633 -12.75 26.14 -18.59
N VAL A 634 -12.03 25.38 -17.77
CA VAL A 634 -12.01 25.50 -16.31
C VAL A 634 -10.71 26.17 -15.91
N VAL A 635 -10.77 27.38 -15.35
CA VAL A 635 -9.57 28.22 -15.18
C VAL A 635 -9.28 28.44 -13.70
N ALA A 636 -8.10 28.01 -13.25
CA ALA A 636 -7.57 28.30 -11.94
C ALA A 636 -6.76 29.60 -11.93
N LEU A 637 -7.04 30.49 -10.98
CA LEU A 637 -6.40 31.81 -10.88
C LEU A 637 -5.00 31.73 -10.27
N TRP A 638 -4.83 30.90 -9.24
CA TRP A 638 -3.57 30.67 -8.56
C TRP A 638 -3.39 29.19 -8.23
N ARG A 639 -2.14 28.73 -8.30
CA ARG A 639 -1.69 27.42 -7.86
C ARG A 639 -0.27 27.56 -7.29
N PRO A 640 0.11 26.82 -6.23
CA PRO A 640 1.46 26.93 -5.69
C PRO A 640 2.50 26.37 -6.68
N ALA A 641 3.47 27.21 -7.05
CA ALA A 641 4.62 26.81 -7.87
C ALA A 641 5.94 27.38 -7.33
N ALA A 642 7.02 26.60 -7.41
CA ALA A 642 8.37 27.06 -7.11
C ALA A 642 8.88 28.01 -8.22
N PRO A 643 9.78 28.98 -7.90
CA PRO A 643 10.37 29.25 -6.59
C PRO A 643 9.58 30.26 -5.72
N HIS A 644 8.55 30.93 -6.25
CA HIS A 644 7.88 32.06 -5.58
C HIS A 644 6.45 31.75 -5.10
N HIS A 645 6.14 30.48 -4.83
CA HIS A 645 4.78 30.02 -4.47
C HIS A 645 3.68 30.44 -5.46
N GLY A 646 4.02 30.58 -6.74
CA GLY A 646 3.11 31.06 -7.78
C GLY A 646 2.69 32.54 -7.65
N LEU A 647 3.43 33.33 -6.86
CA LEU A 647 3.18 34.76 -6.66
C LEU A 647 4.11 35.63 -7.52
N PRO A 648 3.66 36.83 -7.95
CA PRO A 648 4.55 37.86 -8.49
C PRO A 648 5.75 38.13 -7.56
N PRO A 649 6.98 38.27 -8.09
CA PRO A 649 8.19 38.41 -7.26
C PRO A 649 8.12 39.51 -6.20
N PRO A 650 7.51 40.69 -6.44
CA PRO A 650 7.35 41.69 -5.39
C PRO A 650 6.48 41.21 -4.23
N LEU A 651 5.35 40.54 -4.49
CA LEU A 651 4.47 40.04 -3.41
C LEU A 651 5.15 38.91 -2.64
N ALA A 652 5.84 38.00 -3.33
CA ALA A 652 6.61 36.94 -2.70
C ALA A 652 7.71 37.48 -1.75
N LYS A 653 8.44 38.52 -2.18
CA LYS A 653 9.49 39.16 -1.36
C LYS A 653 8.94 39.92 -0.14
N HIS A 654 7.72 40.43 -0.22
CA HIS A 654 7.09 41.19 0.88
C HIS A 654 6.21 40.30 1.78
N GLY A 655 6.70 39.10 2.09
CA GLY A 655 6.05 38.17 3.02
C GLY A 655 5.04 37.21 2.40
N ALA A 656 4.86 37.20 1.07
CA ALA A 656 3.99 36.25 0.37
C ALA A 656 2.59 36.15 1.00
N TRP A 657 2.12 34.95 1.30
CA TRP A 657 0.82 34.72 1.94
C TRP A 657 0.76 35.11 3.42
N GLU A 658 1.89 35.34 4.09
CA GLU A 658 1.91 35.86 5.47
C GLU A 658 1.44 37.32 5.52
N ASN A 659 1.57 38.05 4.41
CA ASN A 659 1.15 39.43 4.32
C ASN A 659 -0.33 39.55 3.89
N PRO A 660 -1.22 40.15 4.70
CA PRO A 660 -2.64 40.29 4.36
C PRO A 660 -2.90 41.13 3.11
N ARG A 661 -1.96 42.00 2.70
CA ARG A 661 -2.09 42.78 1.45
C ARG A 661 -2.08 41.90 0.20
N THR A 662 -1.49 40.71 0.28
CA THR A 662 -1.48 39.74 -0.83
C THR A 662 -2.90 39.27 -1.16
N ALA A 663 -3.78 39.13 -0.16
CA ALA A 663 -5.18 38.76 -0.38
C ALA A 663 -5.96 39.84 -1.16
N LEU A 664 -5.71 41.11 -0.85
CA LEU A 664 -6.30 42.25 -1.58
C LEU A 664 -5.77 42.32 -3.02
N ALA A 665 -4.45 42.15 -3.19
CA ALA A 665 -3.83 42.11 -4.52
C ALA A 665 -4.38 40.95 -5.37
N PHE A 666 -4.65 39.79 -4.74
CA PHE A 666 -5.27 38.65 -5.41
C PHE A 666 -6.69 38.96 -5.87
N ALA A 667 -7.51 39.62 -5.04
CA ALA A 667 -8.88 40.00 -5.42
C ALA A 667 -8.90 40.95 -6.64
N GLU A 668 -7.97 41.90 -6.69
CA GLU A 668 -7.80 42.80 -7.84
C GLU A 668 -7.27 42.09 -9.09
N TYR A 669 -6.37 41.13 -8.93
CA TYR A 669 -5.94 40.25 -10.01
C TYR A 669 -7.09 39.38 -10.54
N ALA A 670 -7.89 38.80 -9.64
CA ALA A 670 -9.07 38.00 -9.99
C ALA A 670 -10.08 38.85 -10.78
N ARG A 671 -10.36 40.07 -10.32
CA ARG A 671 -11.22 41.04 -11.01
C ARG A 671 -10.77 41.30 -12.45
N LEU A 672 -9.47 41.49 -12.68
CA LEU A 672 -8.90 41.65 -14.02
C LEU A 672 -9.15 40.40 -14.88
N CYS A 673 -8.90 39.20 -14.35
CA CYS A 673 -9.11 37.95 -15.08
C CYS A 673 -10.59 37.73 -15.43
N PHE A 674 -11.52 38.00 -14.50
CA PHE A 674 -12.95 37.89 -14.74
C PHE A 674 -13.42 38.86 -15.82
N GLN A 675 -12.92 40.09 -15.82
CA GLN A 675 -13.24 41.09 -16.83
C GLN A 675 -12.74 40.66 -18.23
N ASP A 676 -11.53 40.12 -18.29
CA ASP A 676 -10.83 39.88 -19.56
C ASP A 676 -11.19 38.53 -20.22
N LEU A 677 -11.42 37.49 -19.41
CA LEU A 677 -11.64 36.11 -19.86
C LEU A 677 -13.07 35.60 -19.60
N GLY A 678 -13.82 36.19 -18.65
CA GLY A 678 -15.11 35.68 -18.16
C GLY A 678 -16.26 35.68 -19.18
N ARG A 679 -16.05 36.29 -20.35
CA ARG A 679 -16.94 36.09 -21.51
C ARG A 679 -16.96 34.62 -21.94
N HIS A 680 -15.80 33.97 -21.97
CA HIS A 680 -15.63 32.59 -22.43
C HIS A 680 -15.54 31.58 -21.26
N VAL A 681 -14.97 32.01 -20.13
CA VAL A 681 -14.80 31.13 -18.97
C VAL A 681 -16.04 31.15 -18.08
N LYS A 682 -16.66 29.98 -17.89
CA LYS A 682 -17.84 29.78 -17.05
C LYS A 682 -17.56 29.01 -15.76
N PHE A 683 -16.35 28.50 -15.62
CA PHE A 683 -15.96 27.68 -14.48
C PHE A 683 -14.60 28.16 -13.96
N TRP A 684 -14.59 28.65 -12.73
CA TRP A 684 -13.42 29.26 -12.11
C TRP A 684 -12.99 28.51 -10.85
N ILE A 685 -11.69 28.38 -10.67
CA ILE A 685 -11.06 27.94 -9.43
C ILE A 685 -10.21 29.09 -8.89
N THR A 686 -10.40 29.50 -7.63
CA THR A 686 -9.56 30.55 -7.05
C THR A 686 -8.18 30.01 -6.72
N MET A 687 -8.12 28.99 -5.86
CA MET A 687 -6.90 28.37 -5.39
C MET A 687 -6.91 26.90 -5.85
N GLY A 688 -5.95 26.54 -6.69
CA GLY A 688 -5.74 25.18 -7.15
C GLY A 688 -4.78 24.45 -6.22
N GLU A 689 -5.32 23.54 -5.39
CA GLU A 689 -4.54 22.62 -4.54
C GLU A 689 -3.51 23.34 -3.64
N PRO A 690 -3.92 24.24 -2.72
CA PRO A 690 -3.01 24.78 -1.73
C PRO A 690 -2.43 23.64 -0.86
N TYR A 691 -1.10 23.60 -0.71
CA TYR A 691 -0.42 22.59 0.11
C TYR A 691 -0.65 22.82 1.61
N THR A 692 -1.73 22.27 2.15
CA THR A 692 -2.11 22.41 3.56
C THR A 692 -1.02 21.89 4.50
N ARG A 693 -0.36 20.79 4.17
CA ARG A 693 0.71 20.22 5.03
C ARG A 693 1.98 21.08 5.16
N ASN A 694 2.19 22.08 4.30
CA ASN A 694 3.40 22.92 4.29
C ASN A 694 3.12 24.42 4.50
N MET A 695 1.86 24.78 4.77
CA MET A 695 1.45 26.18 4.93
C MET A 695 1.27 26.51 6.42
N THR A 696 1.64 27.73 6.81
CA THR A 696 1.41 28.22 8.18
C THR A 696 -0.05 28.64 8.39
N TYR A 697 -0.49 28.77 9.65
CA TYR A 697 -1.84 29.24 9.98
C TYR A 697 -2.11 30.67 9.52
N SER A 698 -1.13 31.55 9.65
CA SER A 698 -1.22 32.93 9.18
C SER A 698 -1.37 33.00 7.66
N ALA A 699 -0.58 32.25 6.90
CA ALA A 699 -0.70 32.15 5.45
C ALA A 699 -2.06 31.55 5.03
N GLY A 700 -2.51 30.46 5.67
CA GLY A 700 -3.80 29.85 5.37
C GLY A 700 -4.99 30.77 5.65
N HIS A 701 -4.92 31.55 6.73
CA HIS A 701 -5.92 32.54 7.08
C HIS A 701 -6.05 33.65 6.01
N ASN A 702 -4.93 34.16 5.50
CA ASN A 702 -4.92 35.15 4.42
C ASN A 702 -5.35 34.53 3.07
N LEU A 703 -5.02 33.27 2.81
CA LEU A 703 -5.44 32.54 1.61
C LEU A 703 -6.97 32.34 1.57
N LEU A 704 -7.59 32.04 2.72
CA LEU A 704 -9.05 31.99 2.85
C LEU A 704 -9.69 33.36 2.58
N LYS A 705 -9.12 34.45 3.12
CA LYS A 705 -9.57 35.82 2.80
C LYS A 705 -9.47 36.12 1.31
N ALA A 706 -8.35 35.76 0.67
CA ALA A 706 -8.13 35.98 -0.75
C ALA A 706 -9.15 35.24 -1.62
N HIS A 707 -9.42 33.97 -1.30
CA HIS A 707 -10.47 33.17 -1.95
C HIS A 707 -11.84 33.83 -1.79
N ALA A 708 -12.23 34.18 -0.56
CA ALA A 708 -13.53 34.77 -0.28
C ALA A 708 -13.71 36.12 -0.98
N LEU A 709 -12.70 37.01 -0.95
CA LEU A 709 -12.74 38.29 -1.66
C LEU A 709 -12.92 38.10 -3.17
N ALA A 710 -12.18 37.17 -3.79
CA ALA A 710 -12.33 36.88 -5.22
C ALA A 710 -13.72 36.31 -5.54
N TRP A 711 -14.26 35.42 -4.70
CA TRP A 711 -15.61 34.89 -4.86
C TRP A 711 -16.67 36.00 -4.78
N ARG A 712 -16.59 36.87 -3.77
CA ARG A 712 -17.55 37.99 -3.58
C ARG A 712 -17.49 38.98 -4.75
N VAL A 713 -16.28 39.29 -5.24
CA VAL A 713 -16.09 40.13 -6.43
C VAL A 713 -16.76 39.51 -7.65
N TYR A 714 -16.62 38.19 -7.86
CA TYR A 714 -17.28 37.49 -8.95
C TYR A 714 -18.81 37.53 -8.79
N ASP A 715 -19.31 37.18 -7.62
CA ASP A 715 -20.73 37.11 -7.29
C ASP A 715 -21.45 38.44 -7.51
N GLU A 716 -20.89 39.52 -6.96
CA GLU A 716 -21.51 40.85 -6.97
C GLU A 716 -21.41 41.52 -8.35
N LYS A 717 -20.26 41.40 -9.03
CA LYS A 717 -19.96 42.22 -10.23
C LYS A 717 -20.08 41.46 -11.55
N PHE A 718 -19.90 40.15 -11.56
CA PHE A 718 -19.73 39.38 -12.81
C PHE A 718 -20.76 38.26 -12.99
N ARG A 719 -21.26 37.63 -11.91
CA ARG A 719 -22.13 36.46 -12.01
C ARG A 719 -23.39 36.71 -12.84
N ARG A 720 -24.04 37.88 -12.68
CA ARG A 720 -25.27 38.22 -13.42
C ARG A 720 -25.07 38.27 -14.93
N SER A 721 -23.93 38.78 -15.40
CA SER A 721 -23.63 38.93 -16.83
C SER A 721 -22.96 37.69 -17.42
N GLN A 722 -22.11 37.01 -16.64
CA GLN A 722 -21.30 35.90 -17.12
C GLN A 722 -21.94 34.53 -16.89
N LYS A 723 -22.81 34.39 -15.88
CA LYS A 723 -23.52 33.15 -15.51
C LYS A 723 -22.58 31.95 -15.26
N GLY A 724 -21.36 32.21 -14.79
CA GLY A 724 -20.43 31.16 -14.40
C GLY A 724 -20.49 30.81 -12.91
N LYS A 725 -19.66 29.85 -12.53
CA LYS A 725 -19.47 29.37 -11.16
C LYS A 725 -18.01 29.49 -10.74
N ILE A 726 -17.76 29.66 -9.45
CA ILE A 726 -16.44 29.81 -8.85
C ILE A 726 -16.37 29.09 -7.49
N SER A 727 -15.26 28.40 -7.25
CA SER A 727 -14.96 27.77 -5.96
C SER A 727 -13.46 27.60 -5.74
N ILE A 728 -13.09 26.95 -4.64
CA ILE A 728 -11.74 26.48 -4.33
C ILE A 728 -11.59 25.00 -4.74
N ALA A 729 -10.37 24.59 -5.10
CA ALA A 729 -10.01 23.19 -5.31
C ALA A 729 -9.09 22.73 -4.18
N LEU A 730 -9.54 21.74 -3.39
CA LEU A 730 -8.81 21.21 -2.24
C LEU A 730 -8.18 19.86 -2.58
N GLN A 731 -6.91 19.65 -2.19
CA GLN A 731 -6.35 18.30 -2.19
C GLN A 731 -7.02 17.49 -1.06
N ALA A 732 -7.53 16.32 -1.40
CA ALA A 732 -8.37 15.47 -0.56
C ALA A 732 -7.95 14.00 -0.71
N ASP A 733 -6.69 13.71 -0.40
CA ASP A 733 -6.25 12.32 -0.24
C ASP A 733 -6.95 11.69 0.96
N TRP A 734 -7.31 10.42 0.84
CA TRP A 734 -8.07 9.73 1.87
C TRP A 734 -7.14 9.19 2.96
N ILE A 735 -7.61 9.22 4.20
CA ILE A 735 -6.88 8.72 5.37
C ILE A 735 -7.69 7.59 5.98
N GLU A 736 -7.11 6.40 6.06
CA GLU A 736 -7.75 5.22 6.61
C GLU A 736 -7.01 4.74 7.88
N PRO A 737 -7.71 4.34 8.94
CA PRO A 737 -7.07 3.76 10.12
C PRO A 737 -6.29 2.49 9.76
N ALA A 738 -5.05 2.38 10.24
CA ALA A 738 -4.19 1.23 9.98
C ALA A 738 -4.80 -0.05 10.58
N CYS A 739 -5.30 0.00 11.81
CA CYS A 739 -6.16 -1.01 12.40
C CYS A 739 -7.64 -0.56 12.36
N PRO A 740 -8.51 -1.18 11.53
CA PRO A 740 -9.92 -0.78 11.44
C PRO A 740 -10.74 -1.06 12.72
N PHE A 741 -10.16 -1.77 13.68
CA PHE A 741 -10.76 -2.09 14.97
C PHE A 741 -10.25 -1.19 16.11
N SER A 742 -9.18 -0.41 15.90
CA SER A 742 -8.63 0.50 16.90
C SER A 742 -9.43 1.81 16.92
N PRO A 743 -10.07 2.17 18.05
CA PRO A 743 -10.78 3.45 18.15
C PRO A 743 -9.82 4.65 18.02
N LYS A 744 -8.59 4.50 18.53
CA LYS A 744 -7.57 5.54 18.45
C LYS A 744 -7.12 5.78 17.01
N ASP A 745 -6.93 4.73 16.22
CA ASP A 745 -6.62 4.90 14.80
C ASP A 745 -7.72 5.66 14.04
N LYS A 746 -8.99 5.43 14.40
CA LYS A 746 -10.12 6.16 13.81
C LYS A 746 -10.10 7.63 14.21
N GLU A 747 -9.85 7.93 15.49
CA GLU A 747 -9.73 9.30 15.98
C GLU A 747 -8.56 10.05 15.33
N VAL A 748 -7.40 9.41 15.16
CA VAL A 748 -6.27 10.05 14.48
C VAL A 748 -6.51 10.18 12.98
N ALA A 749 -7.19 9.23 12.32
CA ALA A 749 -7.59 9.36 10.93
C ALA A 749 -8.53 10.54 10.71
N GLU A 750 -9.53 10.70 11.57
CA GLU A 750 -10.40 11.88 11.55
C GLU A 750 -9.59 13.15 11.79
N ARG A 751 -8.71 13.19 12.80
CA ARG A 751 -7.83 14.33 13.05
C ARG A 751 -7.00 14.71 11.82
N VAL A 752 -6.36 13.76 11.15
CA VAL A 752 -5.55 14.07 9.95
C VAL A 752 -6.44 14.61 8.82
N LEU A 753 -7.63 14.05 8.58
CA LEU A 753 -8.59 14.58 7.60
C LEU A 753 -9.01 16.03 7.89
N GLU A 754 -9.18 16.39 9.17
CA GLU A 754 -9.49 17.76 9.57
C GLU A 754 -8.33 18.73 9.30
N PHE A 755 -7.08 18.30 9.45
CA PHE A 755 -5.91 19.13 9.12
C PHE A 755 -5.63 19.21 7.62
N ASP A 756 -5.89 18.13 6.87
CA ASP A 756 -5.65 18.07 5.43
C ASP A 756 -6.74 18.79 4.63
N ILE A 757 -8.02 18.50 4.94
CA ILE A 757 -9.18 18.98 4.19
C ILE A 757 -9.96 20.02 5.00
N GLY A 758 -10.32 19.66 6.24
CA GLY A 758 -11.17 20.47 7.10
C GLY A 758 -10.62 21.89 7.32
N TRP A 759 -9.30 22.05 7.39
CA TRP A 759 -8.64 23.33 7.68
C TRP A 759 -9.10 24.45 6.75
N LEU A 760 -9.24 24.16 5.45
CA LEU A 760 -9.74 25.13 4.47
C LEU A 760 -11.21 24.90 4.11
N ALA A 761 -11.72 23.67 4.23
CA ALA A 761 -13.09 23.36 3.89
C ALA A 761 -14.11 23.86 4.94
N GLU A 762 -13.86 23.65 6.22
CA GLU A 762 -14.79 24.00 7.30
C GLU A 762 -15.14 25.50 7.36
N PRO A 763 -14.18 26.44 7.18
CA PRO A 763 -14.50 27.86 7.11
C PRO A 763 -15.36 28.26 5.89
N ILE A 764 -15.25 27.54 4.77
CA ILE A 764 -15.94 27.88 3.52
C ILE A 764 -17.31 27.20 3.44
N PHE A 765 -17.34 25.87 3.63
CA PHE A 765 -18.49 25.01 3.39
C PHE A 765 -19.33 24.74 4.63
N GLY A 766 -18.74 24.82 5.83
CA GLY A 766 -19.36 24.42 7.09
C GLY A 766 -19.72 25.59 8.00
N SER A 767 -19.12 25.57 9.19
CA SER A 767 -19.43 26.51 10.29
C SER A 767 -19.03 27.96 10.03
N GLY A 768 -18.08 28.22 9.13
CA GLY A 768 -17.47 29.55 8.98
C GLY A 768 -16.26 29.79 9.88
N ASP A 769 -15.88 28.81 10.70
CA ASP A 769 -14.68 28.84 11.56
C ASP A 769 -13.75 27.65 11.21
N TYR A 770 -12.57 27.59 11.80
CA TYR A 770 -11.69 26.43 11.68
C TYR A 770 -12.30 25.18 12.32
N PRO A 771 -11.89 23.97 11.89
CA PRO A 771 -12.37 22.73 12.47
C PRO A 771 -12.21 22.67 13.98
N ARG A 772 -13.27 22.22 14.65
CA ARG A 772 -13.25 22.06 16.11
C ARG A 772 -12.17 21.09 16.57
N VAL A 773 -12.03 19.93 15.92
CA VAL A 773 -11.01 18.93 16.24
C VAL A 773 -9.60 19.53 16.14
N MET A 774 -9.34 20.31 15.09
CA MET A 774 -8.07 21.01 14.89
C MET A 774 -7.82 22.01 16.03
N ARG A 775 -8.80 22.85 16.37
CA ARG A 775 -8.67 23.84 17.45
C ARG A 775 -8.50 23.18 18.82
N ASP A 776 -9.28 22.16 19.13
CA ASP A 776 -9.24 21.44 20.40
C ASP A 776 -7.88 20.74 20.58
N TRP A 777 -7.35 20.09 19.54
CA TRP A 777 -6.02 19.45 19.54
C TRP A 777 -4.89 20.45 19.85
N LEU A 778 -4.90 21.60 19.18
CA LEU A 778 -3.87 22.63 19.34
C LEU A 778 -3.93 23.28 20.73
N ASN A 779 -5.14 23.55 21.23
CA ASN A 779 -5.35 24.10 22.57
C ASN A 779 -4.88 23.14 23.67
N GLN A 780 -5.17 21.83 23.54
CA GLN A 780 -4.71 20.81 24.48
C GLN A 780 -3.17 20.73 24.55
N ARG A 781 -2.49 21.11 23.46
CA ARG A 781 -1.02 21.15 23.36
C ARG A 781 -0.41 22.50 23.74
N ASN A 782 -1.20 23.41 24.32
CA ASN A 782 -0.79 24.78 24.63
C ASN A 782 -0.23 25.55 23.41
N ASN A 783 -0.66 25.18 22.20
CA ASN A 783 -0.27 25.82 20.96
C ASN A 783 -1.42 26.68 20.43
N PHE A 784 -1.44 27.94 20.81
CA PHE A 784 -2.50 28.89 20.45
C PHE A 784 -2.22 29.65 19.14
N LEU A 785 -1.37 29.11 18.25
CA LEU A 785 -0.96 29.77 17.01
C LEU A 785 -2.08 29.82 15.94
N LEU A 786 -3.16 29.05 16.09
CA LEU A 786 -4.29 29.09 15.17
C LEU A 786 -5.15 30.34 15.46
N PRO A 787 -5.24 31.30 14.53
CA PRO A 787 -6.01 32.52 14.76
C PRO A 787 -7.51 32.23 14.92
N TYR A 788 -8.21 33.15 15.58
CA TYR A 788 -9.66 33.20 15.58
C TYR A 788 -10.13 34.07 14.41
N PHE A 789 -11.21 33.66 13.76
CA PHE A 789 -11.90 34.54 12.82
C PHE A 789 -12.72 35.57 13.58
N THR A 790 -12.61 36.85 13.19
CA THR A 790 -13.58 37.87 13.63
C THR A 790 -14.94 37.61 12.98
N GLU A 791 -16.01 38.20 13.50
CA GLU A 791 -17.36 38.03 12.92
C GLU A 791 -17.44 38.55 11.48
N GLU A 792 -16.69 39.60 11.15
CA GLU A 792 -16.57 40.12 9.78
C GLU A 792 -15.89 39.10 8.86
N GLU A 793 -14.82 38.46 9.33
CA GLU A 793 -14.10 37.44 8.55
C GLU A 793 -14.94 36.18 8.36
N LYS A 794 -15.63 35.72 9.41
CA LYS A 794 -16.58 34.61 9.31
C LYS A 794 -17.65 34.89 8.27
N LYS A 795 -18.25 36.08 8.32
CA LYS A 795 -19.28 36.50 7.35
C LYS A 795 -18.72 36.63 5.94
N LEU A 796 -17.47 37.06 5.79
CA LEU A 796 -16.81 37.17 4.49
C LEU A 796 -16.59 35.78 3.86
N ILE A 797 -16.05 34.83 4.63
CA ILE A 797 -15.57 33.52 4.14
C ILE A 797 -16.71 32.50 4.04
N ARG A 798 -17.62 32.48 5.01
CA ARG A 798 -18.67 31.46 5.04
C ARG A 798 -19.57 31.54 3.80
N GLY A 799 -19.75 30.39 3.14
CA GLY A 799 -20.59 30.29 1.95
C GLY A 799 -19.97 30.87 0.68
N SER A 800 -18.65 31.13 0.64
CA SER A 800 -17.97 31.62 -0.57
C SER A 800 -17.67 30.52 -1.59
N PHE A 801 -18.65 29.69 -1.94
CA PHE A 801 -18.49 28.58 -2.88
C PHE A 801 -19.76 28.34 -3.71
N ASP A 802 -19.59 27.80 -4.92
CA ASP A 802 -20.72 27.38 -5.77
C ASP A 802 -20.82 25.86 -5.97
N PHE A 803 -19.72 25.15 -5.67
CA PHE A 803 -19.55 23.70 -5.79
C PHE A 803 -18.32 23.31 -4.95
N LEU A 804 -18.12 22.01 -4.74
CA LEU A 804 -16.94 21.49 -4.06
C LEU A 804 -16.02 20.83 -5.10
N ALA A 805 -14.82 21.38 -5.31
CA ALA A 805 -13.80 20.76 -6.15
C ALA A 805 -12.75 20.08 -5.28
N LEU A 806 -12.49 18.80 -5.57
CA LEU A 806 -11.51 17.99 -4.86
C LEU A 806 -10.50 17.37 -5.81
N SER A 807 -9.24 17.35 -5.41
CA SER A 807 -8.17 16.62 -6.07
C SER A 807 -7.79 15.44 -5.21
N HIS A 808 -7.94 14.23 -5.72
CA HIS A 808 -7.67 13.00 -4.96
C HIS A 808 -6.69 12.16 -5.76
N TYR A 809 -5.67 11.60 -5.12
CA TYR A 809 -4.67 10.79 -5.81
C TYR A 809 -4.50 9.41 -5.16
N THR A 810 -4.49 9.34 -3.83
CA THR A 810 -4.17 8.12 -3.08
C THR A 810 -4.91 8.04 -1.73
N THR A 811 -4.75 6.89 -1.07
CA THR A 811 -5.07 6.70 0.34
C THR A 811 -3.80 6.45 1.15
N ILE A 812 -3.75 6.96 2.38
CA ILE A 812 -2.66 6.74 3.35
C ILE A 812 -3.25 6.04 4.59
N LEU A 813 -2.48 5.14 5.20
CA LEU A 813 -2.84 4.54 6.47
C LEU A 813 -2.26 5.32 7.65
N VAL A 814 -2.98 5.38 8.76
CA VAL A 814 -2.50 6.06 9.97
C VAL A 814 -2.68 5.19 11.21
N ASP A 815 -1.66 5.20 12.07
CA ASP A 815 -1.63 4.48 13.35
C ASP A 815 -1.28 5.48 14.47
N TRP A 816 -1.86 5.32 15.66
CA TRP A 816 -1.61 6.21 16.80
C TRP A 816 -0.31 5.88 17.57
N GLU A 817 0.12 4.62 17.58
CA GLU A 817 1.32 4.16 18.28
C GLU A 817 2.60 4.64 17.57
N LYS A 818 3.61 4.97 18.38
CA LYS A 818 4.93 5.39 17.87
C LYS A 818 5.80 4.16 17.58
N GLU A 819 5.61 3.56 16.41
CA GLU A 819 6.38 2.37 15.97
C GLU A 819 7.77 2.73 15.43
N ASP A 820 7.90 3.78 14.61
CA ASP A 820 9.18 4.28 14.11
C ASP A 820 9.33 5.77 14.47
N PRO A 821 10.11 6.10 15.53
CA PRO A 821 10.28 7.47 15.97
C PRO A 821 10.80 8.44 14.90
N VAL A 822 11.51 7.94 13.88
CA VAL A 822 12.05 8.79 12.79
C VAL A 822 10.98 9.17 11.79
N LYS A 823 9.96 8.33 11.62
CA LYS A 823 8.84 8.53 10.67
C LYS A 823 7.55 8.97 11.36
N TYR A 824 7.58 9.16 12.67
CA TYR A 824 6.43 9.57 13.44
C TYR A 824 6.23 11.09 13.34
N ASN A 825 5.01 11.51 13.02
CA ASN A 825 4.65 12.91 13.02
C ASN A 825 4.28 13.33 14.46
N ASP A 826 5.26 13.89 15.19
CA ASP A 826 5.07 14.35 16.57
C ASP A 826 4.04 15.49 16.68
N TYR A 827 3.82 16.27 15.61
CA TYR A 827 2.88 17.39 15.60
C TYR A 827 1.41 16.96 15.55
N LEU A 828 1.12 15.84 14.89
CA LEU A 828 -0.23 15.27 14.84
C LEU A 828 -0.38 13.99 15.69
N GLU A 829 0.70 13.53 16.34
CA GLU A 829 0.76 12.23 17.04
C GLU A 829 0.23 11.10 16.17
N VAL A 830 0.89 10.90 15.03
CA VAL A 830 0.47 9.90 14.06
C VAL A 830 1.67 9.26 13.36
N GLN A 831 1.60 7.94 13.23
CA GLN A 831 2.48 7.15 12.39
C GLN A 831 1.82 6.99 11.02
N GLU A 832 2.39 7.62 10.01
CA GLU A 832 1.95 7.41 8.62
C GLU A 832 2.49 6.08 8.10
N MET A 833 1.62 5.33 7.43
CA MET A 833 1.85 3.99 6.92
C MET A 833 1.20 3.80 5.55
N THR A 834 1.53 2.70 4.89
CA THR A 834 0.87 2.25 3.66
C THR A 834 0.68 0.74 3.69
N ASP A 835 -0.41 0.25 3.11
CA ASP A 835 -0.60 -1.19 2.96
C ASP A 835 0.31 -1.70 1.84
N ILE A 836 1.35 -2.44 2.22
CA ILE A 836 2.34 -3.00 1.31
C ILE A 836 1.80 -4.13 0.39
N THR A 837 0.49 -4.42 0.46
CA THR A 837 -0.24 -5.28 -0.49
C THR A 837 -0.93 -4.50 -1.61
N TRP A 838 -1.06 -3.18 -1.48
CA TRP A 838 -1.57 -2.34 -2.57
C TRP A 838 -0.60 -2.30 -3.74
N LEU A 839 -1.16 -2.02 -4.91
CA LEU A 839 -0.39 -1.74 -6.11
C LEU A 839 0.17 -0.31 -5.98
N ASN A 840 1.46 -0.14 -6.22
CA ASN A 840 2.13 1.16 -6.11
C ASN A 840 2.72 1.59 -7.46
N SER A 841 2.73 2.90 -7.69
CA SER A 841 3.45 3.49 -8.82
C SER A 841 4.97 3.51 -8.60
N PRO A 842 5.78 3.80 -9.64
CA PRO A 842 7.21 4.04 -9.48
C PRO A 842 7.54 5.17 -8.50
N GLY A 843 6.66 6.18 -8.39
CA GLY A 843 6.69 7.24 -7.38
C GLY A 843 6.26 6.81 -5.97
N GLN A 844 6.00 5.51 -5.74
CA GLN A 844 5.53 4.93 -4.48
C GLN A 844 4.14 5.42 -4.04
N VAL A 845 3.30 5.85 -4.97
CA VAL A 845 1.91 6.24 -4.69
C VAL A 845 1.00 5.01 -4.74
N ALA A 846 0.15 4.81 -3.74
CA ALA A 846 -0.72 3.65 -3.65
C ALA A 846 -1.97 3.80 -4.53
N VAL A 847 -2.35 2.74 -5.23
CA VAL A 847 -3.57 2.67 -6.05
C VAL A 847 -4.70 2.08 -5.20
N VAL A 848 -5.57 2.95 -4.69
CA VAL A 848 -6.65 2.59 -3.75
C VAL A 848 -7.99 3.18 -4.23
N PRO A 849 -8.64 2.56 -5.24
CA PRO A 849 -9.80 3.13 -5.91
C PRO A 849 -10.95 3.49 -4.96
N TRP A 850 -11.26 2.61 -4.00
CA TRP A 850 -12.35 2.83 -3.05
C TRP A 850 -12.10 4.01 -2.10
N GLY A 851 -10.85 4.48 -1.98
CA GLY A 851 -10.50 5.68 -1.22
C GLY A 851 -11.18 6.94 -1.75
N LEU A 852 -11.34 7.04 -3.08
CA LEU A 852 -12.08 8.13 -3.72
C LEU A 852 -13.55 8.12 -3.28
N ARG A 853 -14.19 6.95 -3.30
CA ARG A 853 -15.58 6.80 -2.84
C ARG A 853 -15.73 7.13 -1.36
N LYS A 854 -14.76 6.75 -0.52
CA LYS A 854 -14.74 7.08 0.92
C LYS A 854 -14.65 8.59 1.16
N VAL A 855 -13.73 9.29 0.50
CA VAL A 855 -13.59 10.73 0.69
C VAL A 855 -14.81 11.51 0.18
N LEU A 856 -15.43 11.08 -0.93
CA LEU A 856 -16.69 11.66 -1.41
C LEU A 856 -17.82 11.54 -0.36
N ASN A 857 -17.97 10.35 0.23
CA ASN A 857 -18.94 10.13 1.29
C ASN A 857 -18.65 10.94 2.55
N TRP A 858 -17.38 11.05 2.96
CA TRP A 858 -16.98 11.87 4.09
C TRP A 858 -17.31 13.35 3.86
N LEU A 859 -17.03 13.88 2.66
CA LEU A 859 -17.36 15.25 2.28
C LEU A 859 -18.88 15.50 2.30
N LYS A 860 -19.70 14.57 1.78
CA LYS A 860 -21.16 14.68 1.82
C LYS A 860 -21.68 14.63 3.26
N LEU A 861 -21.15 13.74 4.08
CA LEU A 861 -21.53 13.63 5.49
C LEU A 861 -21.21 14.92 6.25
N LYS A 862 -20.05 15.53 5.96
CA LYS A 862 -19.57 16.70 6.69
C LYS A 862 -20.17 18.02 6.23
N TYR A 863 -20.35 18.20 4.91
CA TYR A 863 -20.76 19.47 4.30
C TYR A 863 -22.13 19.43 3.63
N GLY A 864 -22.82 18.29 3.69
CA GLY A 864 -24.14 18.11 3.09
C GLY A 864 -24.08 17.76 1.60
N ASP A 865 -25.25 17.77 0.97
CA ASP A 865 -25.38 17.44 -0.44
C ASP A 865 -25.02 18.63 -1.33
N LEU A 866 -23.77 18.65 -1.80
CA LEU A 866 -23.21 19.71 -2.65
C LEU A 866 -22.86 19.14 -4.04
N PRO A 867 -22.93 19.95 -5.11
CA PRO A 867 -22.35 19.59 -6.40
C PRO A 867 -20.83 19.37 -6.25
N MET A 868 -20.33 18.18 -6.55
CA MET A 868 -18.92 17.80 -6.37
C MET A 868 -18.23 17.56 -7.71
N TYR A 869 -17.01 18.05 -7.85
CA TYR A 869 -16.14 17.84 -9.01
C TYR A 869 -14.83 17.20 -8.56
N ILE A 870 -14.45 16.09 -9.20
CA ILE A 870 -13.10 15.55 -9.08
C ILE A 870 -12.23 16.31 -10.07
N ILE A 871 -11.56 17.35 -9.60
CA ILE A 871 -10.87 18.36 -10.44
C ILE A 871 -9.45 17.95 -10.83
N SER A 872 -8.92 16.90 -10.19
CA SER A 872 -7.66 16.23 -10.55
C SER A 872 -7.62 14.82 -9.94
N ASN A 873 -7.40 13.79 -10.76
CA ASN A 873 -7.16 12.41 -10.32
C ASN A 873 -6.29 11.68 -11.35
N GLY A 874 -5.19 11.08 -10.91
CA GLY A 874 -4.22 10.45 -11.82
C GLY A 874 -3.02 9.83 -11.10
N ILE A 875 -2.20 9.12 -11.87
CA ILE A 875 -1.06 8.36 -11.37
C ILE A 875 0.14 8.48 -12.30
N ASP A 876 1.35 8.47 -11.74
CA ASP A 876 2.57 8.31 -12.53
C ASP A 876 2.70 6.85 -12.98
N ASP A 877 3.33 6.65 -14.14
CA ASP A 877 3.59 5.31 -14.69
C ASP A 877 5.04 5.25 -15.19
N ASP A 878 5.56 4.04 -15.39
CA ASP A 878 6.91 3.84 -15.89
C ASP A 878 6.99 4.25 -17.37
N PRO A 879 7.79 5.28 -17.73
CA PRO A 879 7.94 5.68 -19.13
C PRO A 879 8.56 4.60 -20.02
N LEU A 880 9.21 3.57 -19.44
CA LEU A 880 9.75 2.42 -20.16
C LEU A 880 8.73 1.28 -20.33
N ALA A 881 7.60 1.31 -19.61
CA ALA A 881 6.53 0.33 -19.77
C ALA A 881 5.71 0.68 -21.03
N ALA A 882 5.95 -0.04 -22.12
CA ALA A 882 5.38 0.20 -23.45
C ALA A 882 3.83 0.22 -23.55
N GLN A 883 3.09 0.01 -22.46
CA GLN A 883 1.64 -0.22 -22.48
C GLN A 883 0.82 0.59 -21.47
N ASP A 884 1.43 1.46 -20.67
CA ASP A 884 0.71 2.35 -19.74
C ASP A 884 -0.31 1.62 -18.85
N ARG A 885 0.06 0.41 -18.43
CA ARG A 885 -0.87 -0.56 -17.84
C ARG A 885 -1.39 -0.10 -16.48
N LEU A 886 -0.52 0.49 -15.65
CA LEU A 886 -0.89 0.95 -14.33
C LEU A 886 -1.89 2.10 -14.44
N ARG A 887 -1.65 3.07 -15.33
CA ARG A 887 -2.57 4.19 -15.53
C ARG A 887 -3.94 3.75 -16.07
N VAL A 888 -3.97 2.81 -17.02
CA VAL A 888 -5.22 2.24 -17.52
C VAL A 888 -6.01 1.59 -16.38
N TYR A 889 -5.35 0.73 -15.59
CA TYR A 889 -5.98 0.09 -14.43
C TYR A 889 -6.46 1.12 -13.39
N TYR A 890 -5.66 2.14 -13.10
CA TYR A 890 -6.01 3.22 -12.17
C TYR A 890 -7.30 3.92 -12.61
N MET A 891 -7.35 4.44 -13.84
CA MET A 891 -8.51 5.18 -14.34
C MET A 891 -9.77 4.31 -14.40
N GLN A 892 -9.64 3.07 -14.89
CA GLN A 892 -10.75 2.12 -14.96
C GLN A 892 -11.44 1.96 -13.60
N ASN A 893 -10.65 1.77 -12.54
CA ASN A 893 -11.20 1.50 -11.21
C ASN A 893 -11.62 2.78 -10.46
N TYR A 894 -10.83 3.86 -10.52
CA TYR A 894 -11.18 5.12 -9.83
C TYR A 894 -12.45 5.75 -10.41
N VAL A 895 -12.62 5.74 -11.75
CA VAL A 895 -13.86 6.22 -12.37
C VAL A 895 -15.04 5.32 -12.01
N ASN A 896 -14.83 4.00 -11.87
CA ASN A 896 -15.90 3.09 -11.45
C ASN A 896 -16.33 3.30 -9.99
N GLU A 897 -15.39 3.58 -9.09
CA GLU A 897 -15.69 3.93 -7.69
C GLU A 897 -16.40 5.28 -7.58
N ALA A 898 -16.06 6.25 -8.44
CA ALA A 898 -16.81 7.49 -8.57
C ALA A 898 -18.25 7.25 -9.07
N LEU A 899 -18.45 6.30 -9.99
CA LEU A 899 -19.78 5.89 -10.45
C LEU A 899 -20.59 5.22 -9.34
N LYS A 900 -19.95 4.38 -8.52
CA LYS A 900 -20.57 3.81 -7.30
C LYS A 900 -21.00 4.89 -6.34
N ALA A 901 -20.17 5.91 -6.11
CA ALA A 901 -20.52 7.05 -5.27
C ALA A 901 -21.77 7.78 -5.80
N TYR A 902 -21.87 7.96 -7.13
CA TYR A 902 -23.04 8.56 -7.77
C TYR A 902 -24.31 7.69 -7.63
N ILE A 903 -24.24 6.42 -8.02
CA ILE A 903 -25.41 5.53 -8.11
C ILE A 903 -25.82 4.97 -6.73
N LEU A 904 -24.87 4.45 -5.96
CA LEU A 904 -25.13 3.70 -4.73
C LEU A 904 -25.21 4.61 -3.50
N ASP A 905 -24.43 5.70 -3.47
CA ASP A 905 -24.34 6.58 -2.30
C ASP A 905 -25.09 7.91 -2.49
N GLY A 906 -25.60 8.18 -3.70
CA GLY A 906 -26.33 9.41 -4.01
C GLY A 906 -25.47 10.66 -3.92
N ILE A 907 -24.19 10.58 -4.27
CA ILE A 907 -23.29 11.74 -4.39
C ILE A 907 -23.66 12.52 -5.64
N ASN A 908 -23.89 13.83 -5.51
CA ASN A 908 -24.12 14.73 -6.64
C ASN A 908 -22.81 15.04 -7.38
N LEU A 909 -22.28 14.03 -8.06
CA LEU A 909 -21.02 14.13 -8.79
C LEU A 909 -21.25 14.73 -10.18
N CYS A 910 -20.56 15.83 -10.48
CA CYS A 910 -20.78 16.62 -11.67
C CYS A 910 -19.66 16.52 -12.71
N GLY A 911 -18.48 15.99 -12.35
CA GLY A 911 -17.39 15.86 -13.30
C GLY A 911 -16.16 15.13 -12.77
N TYR A 912 -15.36 14.65 -13.71
CA TYR A 912 -14.10 13.94 -13.48
C TYR A 912 -13.01 14.46 -14.41
N PHE A 913 -11.88 14.86 -13.84
CA PHE A 913 -10.75 15.45 -14.55
C PHE A 913 -9.49 14.61 -14.35
N ALA A 914 -9.04 13.95 -15.42
CA ALA A 914 -7.84 13.13 -15.39
C ALA A 914 -6.57 14.00 -15.25
N TYR A 915 -5.59 13.50 -14.50
CA TYR A 915 -4.26 14.11 -14.36
C TYR A 915 -3.18 13.20 -14.98
N SER A 916 -2.41 13.61 -15.99
CA SER A 916 -2.34 14.93 -16.64
C SER A 916 -2.40 14.84 -18.18
N PHE A 917 -2.50 16.00 -18.85
CA PHE A 917 -2.62 16.07 -20.30
C PHE A 917 -1.38 15.50 -21.03
N ASN A 918 -0.17 15.89 -20.63
CA ASN A 918 1.06 15.51 -21.34
C ASN A 918 2.31 15.46 -20.43
N ASP A 919 3.30 14.67 -20.85
CA ASP A 919 4.56 14.48 -20.11
C ASP A 919 5.50 15.69 -20.18
N ARG A 920 5.28 16.65 -21.09
CA ARG A 920 6.14 17.84 -21.21
C ARG A 920 5.91 18.79 -20.04
N THR A 921 4.65 19.02 -19.67
CA THR A 921 4.29 19.91 -18.55
C THR A 921 4.26 19.16 -17.22
N ALA A 922 3.91 17.87 -17.21
CA ALA A 922 3.88 17.03 -16.02
C ALA A 922 4.52 15.65 -16.31
N PRO A 923 5.86 15.54 -16.18
CA PRO A 923 6.60 14.32 -16.52
C PRO A 923 6.05 13.08 -15.80
N LYS A 924 5.89 11.99 -16.57
CA LYS A 924 5.38 10.67 -16.14
C LYS A 924 3.88 10.59 -15.85
N PHE A 925 3.15 11.70 -15.81
CA PHE A 925 1.70 11.71 -15.54
C PHE A 925 0.85 11.86 -16.80
N GLY A 926 1.45 12.25 -17.92
CA GLY A 926 0.73 12.64 -19.13
C GLY A 926 0.01 11.50 -19.82
N LEU A 927 -1.19 11.75 -20.36
CA LEU A 927 -1.87 10.85 -21.31
C LEU A 927 -1.27 10.93 -22.72
N TYR A 928 -0.56 12.02 -23.03
CA TYR A 928 0.30 12.12 -24.21
C TYR A 928 1.77 12.02 -23.81
N HIS A 929 2.49 11.15 -24.52
CA HIS A 929 3.94 11.10 -24.45
C HIS A 929 4.53 12.27 -25.25
N TYR A 930 5.61 12.87 -24.73
CA TYR A 930 6.36 13.91 -25.43
C TYR A 930 7.79 13.45 -25.68
N ALA A 931 8.10 13.13 -26.93
CA ALA A 931 9.45 12.77 -27.37
C ALA A 931 9.80 13.44 -28.70
N ALA A 932 11.04 13.89 -28.84
CA ALA A 932 11.55 14.51 -30.07
C ALA A 932 10.64 15.61 -30.67
N ASN A 933 10.04 16.45 -29.81
CA ASN A 933 9.09 17.52 -30.16
C ASN A 933 7.77 17.03 -30.82
N GLN A 934 7.38 15.78 -30.58
CA GLN A 934 6.11 15.22 -31.02
C GLN A 934 5.29 14.74 -29.82
N PHE A 935 3.97 14.86 -29.93
CA PHE A 935 3.02 14.31 -28.96
C PHE A 935 2.43 13.03 -29.51
N GLU A 936 2.59 11.94 -28.77
CA GLU A 936 2.04 10.63 -29.15
C GLU A 936 0.99 10.16 -28.12
N PRO A 937 -0.18 9.71 -28.57
CA PRO A 937 -1.24 9.25 -27.67
C PRO A 937 -0.88 7.92 -27.01
N LYS A 938 -0.92 7.87 -25.67
CA LYS A 938 -0.72 6.63 -24.91
C LYS A 938 -1.99 5.74 -24.92
N PRO A 939 -1.86 4.44 -24.59
CA PRO A 939 -3.02 3.55 -24.41
C PRO A 939 -4.08 4.08 -23.43
N SER A 940 -3.64 4.76 -22.36
CA SER A 940 -4.51 5.43 -21.39
C SER A 940 -5.40 6.50 -22.01
N MET A 941 -4.89 7.30 -22.95
CA MET A 941 -5.69 8.30 -23.66
C MET A 941 -6.86 7.64 -24.40
N LYS A 942 -6.57 6.57 -25.17
CA LYS A 942 -7.60 5.81 -25.90
C LYS A 942 -8.60 5.15 -24.96
N HIS A 943 -8.13 4.64 -23.83
CA HIS A 943 -8.99 4.04 -22.81
C HIS A 943 -9.90 5.08 -22.15
N TYR A 944 -9.38 6.25 -21.80
CA TYR A 944 -10.17 7.34 -21.23
C TYR A 944 -11.22 7.85 -22.22
N ARG A 945 -10.86 8.04 -23.50
CA ARG A 945 -11.82 8.36 -24.58
C ARG A 945 -12.98 7.37 -24.62
N LYS A 946 -12.70 6.07 -24.52
CA LYS A 946 -13.73 5.03 -24.53
C LYS A 946 -14.69 5.17 -23.34
N ILE A 947 -14.19 5.50 -22.14
CA ILE A 947 -15.04 5.74 -20.96
C ILE A 947 -15.94 6.97 -21.20
N ILE A 948 -15.39 8.04 -21.79
CA ILE A 948 -16.13 9.27 -22.11
C ILE A 948 -17.22 9.00 -23.15
N GLU A 949 -16.89 8.33 -24.25
CA GLU A 949 -17.84 7.97 -25.33
C GLU A 949 -19.01 7.11 -24.81
N ASN A 950 -18.71 6.24 -23.84
CA ASN A 950 -19.70 5.39 -23.18
C ASN A 950 -20.43 6.09 -22.02
N ASN A 951 -20.00 7.30 -21.64
CA ASN A 951 -20.43 8.02 -20.45
C ASN A 951 -20.40 7.15 -19.16
N GLY A 952 -19.34 6.36 -18.99
CA GLY A 952 -19.20 5.41 -17.88
C GLY A 952 -18.97 3.96 -18.34
N PHE A 953 -19.65 3.02 -17.68
CA PHE A 953 -19.48 1.57 -17.87
C PHE A 953 -20.83 0.89 -18.16
N PRO A 954 -21.48 1.18 -19.30
CA PRO A 954 -22.79 0.63 -19.64
C PRO A 954 -22.72 -0.89 -19.87
N SER A 955 -23.82 -1.57 -19.58
CA SER A 955 -24.01 -2.98 -19.91
C SER A 955 -24.32 -3.15 -21.41
N PRO A 956 -24.13 -4.34 -22.01
CA PRO A 956 -24.50 -4.60 -23.40
C PRO A 956 -25.98 -4.32 -23.71
N GLU A 957 -26.86 -4.41 -22.71
CA GLU A 957 -28.30 -4.16 -22.82
C GLU A 957 -28.67 -2.67 -22.74
N THR A 958 -27.80 -1.84 -22.14
CA THR A 958 -27.96 -0.38 -22.02
C THR A 958 -27.17 0.40 -23.07
N LEU A 959 -26.28 -0.28 -23.81
CA LEU A 959 -25.57 0.24 -24.95
C LEU A 959 -26.59 0.76 -26.00
N GLY A 960 -26.68 2.09 -26.16
CA GLY A 960 -27.57 2.71 -27.14
C GLY A 960 -28.80 3.43 -26.60
N ARG A 961 -29.10 3.37 -25.28
CA ARG A 961 -30.04 4.32 -24.65
C ARG A 961 -29.31 5.65 -24.39
N PHE A 962 -28.94 6.35 -25.46
CA PHE A 962 -28.25 7.62 -25.37
C PHE A 962 -29.17 8.70 -24.78
N CYS A 963 -28.56 9.57 -23.98
CA CYS A 963 -29.12 10.81 -23.49
C CYS A 963 -30.09 11.43 -24.52
N PRO A 964 -31.40 11.44 -24.24
CA PRO A 964 -32.34 12.09 -25.14
C PRO A 964 -31.95 13.57 -25.23
N GLU A 965 -31.94 14.11 -26.45
CA GLU A 965 -31.77 15.55 -26.66
C GLU A 965 -32.70 16.31 -25.71
N GLU A 966 -32.12 17.24 -24.95
CA GLU A 966 -32.76 18.22 -24.07
C GLU A 966 -33.46 17.69 -22.80
N PHE A 967 -32.68 17.20 -21.83
CA PHE A 967 -32.97 17.59 -20.43
C PHE A 967 -32.50 19.03 -20.25
N THR A 968 -33.43 19.98 -20.46
CA THR A 968 -33.23 21.38 -20.11
C THR A 968 -32.87 21.48 -18.63
N LEU A 969 -31.67 22.01 -18.35
CA LEU A 969 -31.16 22.37 -17.03
C LEU A 969 -32.26 23.04 -16.19
N CYS A 970 -32.67 22.42 -15.07
CA CYS A 970 -32.83 23.08 -13.76
C CYS A 970 -33.49 22.13 -12.73
N THR A 971 -32.71 21.63 -11.76
CA THR A 971 -33.23 20.94 -10.56
C THR A 971 -34.02 21.87 -9.63
N GLU A 972 -33.80 23.19 -9.69
CA GLU A 972 -34.59 24.18 -8.93
C GLU A 972 -35.98 24.49 -9.56
N CYS A 973 -36.25 24.04 -10.80
CA CYS A 973 -37.56 24.27 -11.44
C CYS A 973 -38.66 23.29 -10.98
N SER A 974 -38.33 22.24 -10.22
CA SER A 974 -39.30 21.26 -9.70
C SER A 974 -40.37 21.89 -8.79
N PHE A 975 -40.03 23.00 -8.10
CA PHE A 975 -40.97 23.68 -7.21
C PHE A 975 -42.13 24.39 -7.95
N PHE A 976 -41.90 24.87 -9.19
CA PHE A 976 -42.93 25.58 -9.97
C PHE A 976 -43.67 24.68 -10.97
N HIS A 977 -43.07 23.57 -11.41
CA HIS A 977 -43.68 22.73 -12.44
C HIS A 977 -44.71 21.72 -11.90
N THR A 978 -44.52 21.20 -10.68
CA THR A 978 -45.45 20.23 -10.05
C THR A 978 -46.78 20.84 -9.62
N ARG A 979 -46.87 22.17 -9.53
CA ARG A 979 -48.11 22.89 -9.13
C ARG A 979 -48.67 23.81 -10.22
N LYS A 980 -48.21 23.68 -11.47
CA LYS A 980 -48.74 24.47 -12.60
C LYS A 980 -50.25 24.27 -12.78
N SER A 981 -50.73 23.04 -12.64
CA SER A 981 -52.15 22.69 -12.67
C SER A 981 -52.92 23.27 -11.48
N LEU A 982 -52.30 23.31 -10.29
CA LEU A 982 -52.91 23.87 -9.08
C LEU A 982 -52.99 25.40 -9.13
N LEU A 983 -51.93 26.06 -9.60
CA LEU A 983 -51.89 27.52 -9.80
C LEU A 983 -52.84 27.95 -10.93
N ALA A 984 -52.91 27.19 -12.02
CA ALA A 984 -53.91 27.41 -13.07
C ALA A 984 -55.34 27.19 -12.56
N PHE A 985 -55.58 26.17 -11.74
CA PHE A 985 -56.88 25.90 -11.12
C PHE A 985 -57.29 26.99 -10.13
N ILE A 986 -56.37 27.47 -9.29
CA ILE A 986 -56.60 28.60 -8.36
C ILE A 986 -56.85 29.89 -9.14
N ALA A 987 -56.09 30.16 -10.22
CA ALA A 987 -56.32 31.31 -11.08
C ALA A 987 -57.69 31.21 -11.80
N PHE A 988 -58.10 30.02 -12.23
CA PHE A 988 -59.42 29.80 -12.84
C PHE A 988 -60.56 29.98 -11.83
N LEU A 989 -60.39 29.53 -10.59
CA LEU A 989 -61.34 29.75 -9.50
C LEU A 989 -61.45 31.23 -9.13
N LEU A 990 -60.32 31.95 -9.06
CA LEU A 990 -60.31 33.40 -8.83
C LEU A 990 -60.99 34.16 -9.97
N PHE A 991 -60.75 33.75 -11.21
CA PHE A 991 -61.37 34.37 -12.39
C PHE A 991 -62.88 34.08 -12.44
N ALA A 992 -63.30 32.85 -12.16
CA ALA A 992 -64.70 32.47 -12.05
C ALA A 992 -65.41 33.18 -10.89
N PHE A 993 -64.72 33.37 -9.76
CA PHE A 993 -65.23 34.11 -8.60
C PHE A 993 -65.41 35.60 -8.94
N ILE A 994 -64.44 36.23 -9.61
CA ILE A 994 -64.53 37.63 -10.05
C ILE A 994 -65.67 37.80 -11.07
N ILE A 995 -65.81 36.90 -12.04
CA ILE A 995 -66.91 36.94 -13.01
C ILE A 995 -68.26 36.76 -12.31
N SER A 996 -68.36 35.83 -11.35
CA SER A 996 -69.59 35.60 -10.58
C SER A 996 -69.95 36.82 -9.73
N LEU A 997 -68.98 37.44 -9.03
CA LEU A 997 -69.19 38.69 -8.29
C LEU A 997 -69.60 39.84 -9.21
N SER A 998 -68.99 39.93 -10.40
CA SER A 998 -69.31 40.96 -11.40
C SER A 998 -70.71 40.78 -11.97
N LEU A 999 -71.14 39.53 -12.21
CA LEU A 999 -72.50 39.20 -12.62
C LEU A 999 -73.51 39.46 -11.50
N ILE A 1000 -73.19 39.11 -10.25
CA ILE A 1000 -74.04 39.42 -9.09
C ILE A 1000 -74.18 40.94 -8.91
N PHE A 1001 -73.11 41.72 -9.07
CA PHE A 1001 -73.18 43.18 -9.05
C PHE A 1001 -73.95 43.74 -10.25
N TYR A 1002 -73.77 43.18 -11.44
CA TYR A 1002 -74.47 43.60 -12.65
C TYR A 1002 -75.98 43.35 -12.55
N TYR A 1003 -76.39 42.17 -12.07
CA TYR A 1003 -77.80 41.81 -11.90
C TYR A 1003 -78.44 42.41 -10.65
N SER A 1004 -77.71 42.63 -9.56
CA SER A 1004 -78.24 43.37 -8.39
C SER A 1004 -78.45 44.85 -8.69
N LYS A 1005 -77.65 45.43 -9.59
CA LYS A 1005 -77.82 46.81 -10.09
C LYS A 1005 -78.92 46.92 -11.15
N LYS A 1006 -79.18 45.87 -11.93
CA LYS A 1006 -80.28 45.82 -12.92
C LYS A 1006 -81.64 45.48 -12.30
N GLY A 1007 -81.67 44.78 -11.16
CA GLY A 1007 -82.88 44.49 -10.40
C GLY A 1007 -83.46 45.67 -9.59
N ARG A 1008 -82.72 46.79 -9.47
CA ARG A 1008 -83.18 48.01 -8.78
C ARG A 1008 -83.78 49.09 -9.70
N ARG A 1009 -84.11 48.75 -10.95
CA ARG A 1009 -84.80 49.67 -11.89
C ARG A 1009 -86.19 49.18 -12.33
N SER A 1010 -86.74 48.18 -11.65
CA SER A 1010 -88.16 47.84 -11.74
C SER A 1010 -88.65 47.54 -10.33
N TYR A 1011 -89.61 48.35 -9.85
CA TYR A 1011 -90.16 48.50 -8.49
C TYR A 1011 -89.47 49.53 -7.57
N LYS A 1012 -90.13 50.71 -7.52
CA LYS A 1012 -90.11 51.82 -6.55
C LYS A 1012 -88.80 52.59 -6.35
#